data_AF-A0A8D8REH1-F1
#
_entry.id   AF-A0A8D8REH1-F1
#
_cell.length_a   1.000
_cell.length_b   1.000
_cell.length_c   1.000
_cell.angle_alpha   90.00
_cell.angle_beta   90.00
_cell.angle_gamma   90.00
#
_symmetry.space_group_name_H-M   'P 1'
#
loop_
_entity.id
_entity.type
_entity.pdbx_description
1 polymer ?
#
loop_
_entity_poly.entity_id
_entity_poly.type
_entity_poly.pdbx_seq_one_letter_code
_entity_poly.pdbx_strand_id
1 'polypeptide(L)'
;MDTNGVSSDDDFDKSFLGLDFSTQQLKAVIVDEKLRVRHSASVQFDTVLPEFRTHNGVIRGPEKHTVTAPTLMWVKALDILLDQLRVEGADFGKLVALSGTGQQHGTVYWSRGARSSLQNLDPAHFLHAQLASCFSIAQSPVWMDASTTQQCRDLEHAVGGAEKLADITGSVGYERFSGAQISKIAQTKPGPYENTERISLVSSFACSLFLGDYAPIDWSDGSGMNLLDINTKTWCPQLLEACAPELATKLGEPVPCNTDLGSVHEYYVERFGFNPECRVVVFTGDNPSSMAGMLLKEGDVAISLGTSDTLFLPSPSKVSLPQGHVLINPVLDDGYMVLLCFKNGSLTRERIRDSCAEGTWETFNRYLDSTPRGNFGNMGIYYDAQEILPWAPPGDYRYDKAHSPVTKFSAPESDIRALVEGQFLAKRVFAERLGFRMCASTRILATGGGASNACLLQVLADIFNAPVYTLDGVDSANLGGAYRAKHCYDCLQSKQNQTNGLSTKPETNKLNLVNPLNKEDRITDSPNPHATITDKGTSTELSKQSQTPRLSPTKQLANQSKELPKTNPFSEDVTHENDVPESKESLQSNPFLEDTAPSSENRTESSQKDTHSSDENPSTQENTVNSQDKSKTKDIDETVESSQLKDSNNEKVNKLAEPDFFPIHIMCPAR
;
A
#
# COMPACT_ATOMS: atom_id res chain seq x y z
N MET A 1 -5.29 -36.13 -43.66
CA MET A 1 -6.20 -36.70 -42.67
C MET A 1 -5.38 -37.53 -41.69
N ASP A 2 -4.98 -37.01 -40.53
CA ASP A 2 -5.17 -35.65 -40.02
C ASP A 2 -3.91 -35.18 -39.28
N THR A 3 -3.51 -33.93 -39.52
CA THR A 3 -2.46 -33.27 -38.75
C THR A 3 -3.13 -32.59 -37.57
N ASN A 4 -3.07 -33.20 -36.39
CA ASN A 4 -3.53 -32.56 -35.16
C ASN A 4 -2.73 -31.28 -34.92
N GLY A 5 -3.37 -30.13 -35.14
CA GLY A 5 -2.79 -28.83 -34.87
C GLY A 5 -2.62 -28.63 -33.37
N VAL A 6 -1.41 -28.85 -32.87
CA VAL A 6 -0.99 -28.30 -31.58
C VAL A 6 -0.91 -26.79 -31.78
N SER A 7 -1.88 -26.05 -31.27
CA SER A 7 -1.83 -24.58 -31.22
C SER A 7 -0.69 -24.17 -30.30
N SER A 8 0.35 -23.54 -30.85
CA SER A 8 1.45 -22.96 -30.08
C SER A 8 0.95 -21.81 -29.21
N ASP A 9 1.04 -21.97 -27.88
CA ASP A 9 0.51 -21.01 -26.88
C ASP A 9 1.42 -19.77 -26.68
N ASP A 10 2.18 -19.41 -27.73
CA ASP A 10 3.17 -18.32 -27.81
C ASP A 10 2.83 -17.26 -28.88
N ASP A 11 1.75 -17.48 -29.64
CA ASP A 11 1.33 -16.62 -30.76
C ASP A 11 0.57 -15.36 -30.26
N PHE A 12 1.33 -14.50 -29.56
CA PHE A 12 0.89 -13.19 -29.07
C PHE A 12 1.84 -12.13 -29.63
N ASP A 13 1.27 -11.14 -30.32
CA ASP A 13 2.04 -10.06 -30.95
C ASP A 13 2.53 -9.01 -29.95
N LYS A 14 1.90 -8.91 -28.77
CA LYS A 14 2.15 -7.84 -27.81
C LYS A 14 2.18 -8.32 -26.37
N SER A 15 2.99 -7.64 -25.57
CA SER A 15 3.13 -7.82 -24.14
C SER A 15 3.36 -6.49 -23.41
N PHE A 16 3.17 -6.53 -22.09
CA PHE A 16 3.19 -5.35 -21.22
C PHE A 16 4.06 -5.63 -20.00
N LEU A 17 5.01 -4.74 -19.72
CA LEU A 17 5.95 -4.85 -18.61
C LEU A 17 5.45 -4.04 -17.40
N GLY A 18 5.41 -4.69 -16.24
CA GLY A 18 5.16 -4.08 -14.94
C GLY A 18 6.35 -4.27 -14.01
N LEU A 19 6.87 -3.17 -13.44
CA LEU A 19 7.96 -3.21 -12.44
C LEU A 19 7.48 -2.79 -11.05
N ASP A 20 8.15 -3.25 -10.00
CA ASP A 20 7.99 -2.79 -8.62
C ASP A 20 9.36 -2.58 -7.94
N PHE A 21 9.72 -1.31 -7.74
CA PHE A 21 10.89 -0.84 -6.97
C PHE A 21 10.56 -0.81 -5.47
N SER A 22 10.36 -2.01 -4.92
CA SER A 22 9.98 -2.22 -3.52
C SER A 22 11.14 -1.99 -2.54
N THR A 23 10.88 -2.15 -1.24
CA THR A 23 11.87 -1.91 -0.18
C THR A 23 13.02 -2.90 -0.16
N GLN A 24 12.73 -4.20 -0.33
CA GLN A 24 13.73 -5.29 -0.17
C GLN A 24 14.27 -5.83 -1.49
N GLN A 25 13.55 -5.57 -2.59
CA GLN A 25 13.80 -6.15 -3.90
C GLN A 25 13.20 -5.28 -5.01
N LEU A 26 13.79 -5.39 -6.20
CA LEU A 26 13.16 -4.97 -7.45
C LEU A 26 12.53 -6.21 -8.10
N LYS A 27 11.26 -6.13 -8.51
CA LYS A 27 10.54 -7.19 -9.22
C LYS A 27 10.07 -6.71 -10.59
N ALA A 28 9.91 -7.63 -11.53
CA ALA A 28 9.22 -7.38 -12.79
C ALA A 28 8.27 -8.53 -13.15
N VAL A 29 7.26 -8.21 -13.96
CA VAL A 29 6.34 -9.17 -14.58
C VAL A 29 6.03 -8.73 -16.00
N ILE A 30 6.01 -9.67 -16.94
CA ILE A 30 5.56 -9.44 -18.33
C ILE A 30 4.27 -10.22 -18.55
N VAL A 31 3.22 -9.54 -19.01
CA VAL A 31 1.91 -10.14 -19.33
C VAL A 31 1.58 -10.03 -20.82
N ASP A 32 0.84 -10.99 -21.36
CA ASP A 32 0.32 -10.96 -22.74
C ASP A 32 -0.96 -10.10 -22.88
N GLU A 33 -1.49 -9.95 -24.10
CA GLU A 33 -2.75 -9.22 -24.35
C GLU A 33 -3.98 -9.79 -23.61
N LYS A 34 -3.92 -11.05 -23.15
CA LYS A 34 -4.95 -11.69 -22.32
C LYS A 34 -4.65 -11.53 -20.82
N LEU A 35 -3.69 -10.67 -20.45
CA LEU A 35 -3.16 -10.43 -19.10
C LEU A 35 -2.42 -11.62 -18.46
N ARG A 36 -2.06 -12.66 -19.23
CA ARG A 36 -1.39 -13.85 -18.67
C ARG A 36 0.08 -13.56 -18.47
N VAL A 37 0.57 -13.80 -17.24
CA VAL A 37 2.00 -13.74 -16.91
C VAL A 37 2.79 -14.73 -17.78
N ARG A 38 3.85 -14.26 -18.42
CA ARG A 38 4.77 -15.06 -19.26
C ARG A 38 6.18 -15.15 -18.68
N HIS A 39 6.69 -14.06 -18.10
CA HIS A 39 8.02 -14.00 -17.46
C HIS A 39 7.94 -13.16 -16.18
N SER A 40 8.81 -13.42 -15.21
CA SER A 40 8.82 -12.70 -13.93
C SER A 40 10.14 -12.89 -13.17
N ALA A 41 10.96 -11.83 -13.12
CA ALA A 41 12.25 -11.82 -12.47
C ALA A 41 12.23 -11.02 -11.15
N SER A 42 13.21 -11.26 -10.27
CA SER A 42 13.40 -10.45 -9.06
C SER A 42 14.87 -10.37 -8.60
N VAL A 43 15.24 -9.19 -8.09
CA VAL A 43 16.58 -8.88 -7.56
C VAL A 43 16.45 -8.51 -6.07
N GLN A 44 16.72 -9.48 -5.20
CA GLN A 44 16.76 -9.32 -3.74
C GLN A 44 18.00 -8.53 -3.32
N PHE A 45 17.83 -7.33 -2.77
CA PHE A 45 18.94 -6.37 -2.58
C PHE A 45 20.06 -6.91 -1.70
N ASP A 46 19.76 -7.38 -0.49
CA ASP A 46 20.78 -7.84 0.47
C ASP A 46 21.57 -9.07 -0.03
N THR A 47 20.99 -9.88 -0.92
CA THR A 47 21.58 -11.13 -1.43
C THR A 47 22.35 -10.93 -2.74
N VAL A 48 21.82 -10.10 -3.64
CA VAL A 48 22.39 -9.88 -4.99
C VAL A 48 23.32 -8.66 -5.04
N LEU A 49 23.12 -7.69 -4.13
CA LEU A 49 23.86 -6.42 -4.04
C LEU A 49 24.46 -6.17 -2.64
N PRO A 50 25.12 -7.16 -1.99
CA PRO A 50 25.58 -7.06 -0.61
C PRO A 50 26.64 -5.95 -0.38
N GLU A 51 27.30 -5.44 -1.42
CA GLU A 51 28.25 -4.34 -1.32
C GLU A 51 27.62 -3.04 -0.79
N PHE A 52 26.31 -2.86 -0.93
CA PHE A 52 25.55 -1.72 -0.39
C PHE A 52 25.24 -1.86 1.11
N ARG A 53 25.49 -3.04 1.72
CA ARG A 53 25.38 -3.32 3.16
C ARG A 53 24.00 -3.05 3.77
N THR A 54 22.95 -3.16 2.96
CA THR A 54 21.56 -3.07 3.41
C THR A 54 21.17 -4.25 4.31
N HIS A 55 20.15 -4.03 5.13
CA HIS A 55 19.49 -5.06 5.92
C HIS A 55 17.97 -4.88 5.76
N ASN A 56 17.31 -5.87 5.15
CA ASN A 56 16.00 -5.74 4.52
C ASN A 56 15.95 -4.58 3.50
N GLY A 57 16.98 -4.45 2.65
CA GLY A 57 17.05 -3.45 1.57
C GLY A 57 17.29 -2.00 2.01
N VAL A 58 17.51 -1.76 3.31
CA VAL A 58 17.69 -0.41 3.87
C VAL A 58 18.89 -0.30 4.81
N ILE A 59 19.30 0.95 5.06
CA ILE A 59 20.31 1.34 6.04
C ILE A 59 19.59 2.14 7.14
N ARG A 60 19.86 1.83 8.41
CA ARG A 60 19.39 2.63 9.55
C ARG A 60 20.47 3.64 9.91
N GLY A 61 20.10 4.91 10.00
CA GLY A 61 21.03 6.01 10.28
C GLY A 61 21.53 6.04 11.73
N PRO A 62 22.60 6.81 12.02
CA PRO A 62 23.03 7.06 13.40
C PRO A 62 22.05 7.97 14.15
N GLU A 63 21.31 8.81 13.43
CA GLU A 63 20.16 9.55 13.96
C GLU A 63 18.99 8.60 14.23
N LYS A 64 18.43 8.68 15.44
CA LYS A 64 17.28 7.88 15.86
C LYS A 64 16.13 8.00 14.85
N HIS A 65 15.54 6.87 14.49
CA HIS A 65 14.45 6.75 13.52
C HIS A 65 14.76 7.14 12.06
N THR A 66 16.01 7.48 11.71
CA THR A 66 16.39 7.72 10.31
C THR A 66 16.56 6.40 9.55
N VAL A 67 15.95 6.27 8.37
CA VAL A 67 16.02 5.07 7.52
C VAL A 67 16.14 5.46 6.04
N THR A 68 17.18 4.95 5.38
CA THR A 68 17.51 5.29 3.99
C THR A 68 17.78 4.04 3.14
N ALA A 69 17.83 4.21 1.82
CA ALA A 69 18.35 3.22 0.87
C ALA A 69 19.32 3.90 -0.12
N PRO A 70 20.43 3.26 -0.53
CA PRO A 70 21.34 3.84 -1.52
C PRO A 70 20.68 3.92 -2.89
N THR A 71 20.55 5.12 -3.47
CA THR A 71 19.79 5.31 -4.72
C THR A 71 20.38 4.53 -5.90
N LEU A 72 21.72 4.41 -5.94
CA LEU A 72 22.43 3.67 -6.98
C LEU A 72 22.21 2.15 -6.92
N MET A 73 21.78 1.61 -5.77
CA MET A 73 21.42 0.21 -5.61
C MET A 73 20.21 -0.15 -6.47
N TRP A 74 19.21 0.75 -6.54
CA TRP A 74 18.03 0.57 -7.39
C TRP A 74 18.37 0.62 -8.88
N VAL A 75 19.31 1.48 -9.29
CA VAL A 75 19.81 1.53 -10.67
C VAL A 75 20.52 0.21 -11.03
N LYS A 76 21.41 -0.28 -10.16
CA LYS A 76 22.13 -1.54 -10.39
C LYS A 76 21.21 -2.76 -10.33
N ALA A 77 20.16 -2.72 -9.51
CA ALA A 77 19.14 -3.76 -9.51
C ALA A 77 18.40 -3.81 -10.86
N LEU A 78 18.12 -2.67 -11.49
CA LEU A 78 17.46 -2.62 -12.80
C LEU A 78 18.34 -3.22 -13.91
N ASP A 79 19.64 -2.89 -13.92
CA ASP A 79 20.61 -3.52 -14.83
C ASP A 79 20.53 -5.06 -14.77
N ILE A 80 20.54 -5.63 -13.55
CA ILE A 80 20.50 -7.08 -13.32
C ILE A 80 19.12 -7.67 -13.68
N LEU A 81 18.02 -6.99 -13.35
CA LEU A 81 16.66 -7.48 -13.59
C LEU A 81 16.35 -7.63 -15.09
N LEU A 82 16.81 -6.69 -15.92
CA LEU A 82 16.62 -6.75 -17.37
C LEU A 82 17.47 -7.86 -18.00
N ASP A 83 18.68 -8.09 -17.48
CA ASP A 83 19.49 -9.26 -17.86
C ASP A 83 18.86 -10.60 -17.42
N GLN A 84 18.24 -10.67 -16.23
CA GLN A 84 17.49 -11.85 -15.77
C GLN A 84 16.31 -12.17 -16.69
N LEU A 85 15.44 -11.20 -16.99
CA LEU A 85 14.31 -11.37 -17.92
C LEU A 85 14.78 -11.85 -19.30
N ARG A 86 15.90 -11.30 -19.81
CA ARG A 86 16.51 -11.74 -21.07
C ARG A 86 16.98 -13.20 -21.03
N VAL A 87 17.54 -13.65 -19.91
CA VAL A 87 17.95 -15.05 -19.68
C VAL A 87 16.74 -15.98 -19.50
N GLU A 88 15.62 -15.48 -18.94
CA GLU A 88 14.32 -16.15 -18.91
C GLU A 88 13.62 -16.22 -20.30
N GLY A 89 14.24 -15.69 -21.35
CA GLY A 89 13.73 -15.74 -22.72
C GLY A 89 12.66 -14.68 -23.05
N ALA A 90 12.57 -13.59 -22.27
CA ALA A 90 11.63 -12.51 -22.54
C ALA A 90 11.94 -11.80 -23.87
N ASP A 91 10.97 -11.80 -24.79
CA ASP A 91 11.03 -11.07 -26.05
C ASP A 91 10.66 -9.59 -25.84
N PHE A 92 11.67 -8.75 -25.59
CA PHE A 92 11.49 -7.30 -25.45
C PHE A 92 11.02 -6.61 -26.75
N GLY A 93 11.14 -7.27 -27.91
CA GLY A 93 10.59 -6.78 -29.17
C GLY A 93 9.06 -6.82 -29.23
N LYS A 94 8.42 -7.59 -28.34
CA LYS A 94 6.96 -7.65 -28.17
C LYS A 94 6.41 -6.68 -27.12
N LEU A 95 7.25 -5.99 -26.35
CA LEU A 95 6.76 -4.96 -25.42
C LEU A 95 6.15 -3.80 -26.20
N VAL A 96 4.88 -3.46 -25.94
CA VAL A 96 4.23 -2.30 -26.58
C VAL A 96 3.95 -1.16 -25.60
N ALA A 97 3.91 -1.46 -24.31
CA ALA A 97 3.99 -0.46 -23.25
C ALA A 97 4.60 -1.05 -21.98
N LEU A 98 5.22 -0.18 -21.17
CA LEU A 98 5.69 -0.48 -19.83
C LEU A 98 5.16 0.55 -18.84
N SER A 99 4.98 0.13 -17.60
CA SER A 99 4.80 1.00 -16.45
C SER A 99 5.33 0.27 -15.22
N GLY A 100 5.14 0.85 -14.05
CA GLY A 100 5.56 0.22 -12.81
C GLY A 100 5.26 1.10 -11.62
N THR A 101 5.95 0.75 -10.55
CA THR A 101 5.75 1.36 -9.26
C THR A 101 7.04 1.38 -8.45
N GLY A 102 7.04 2.15 -7.37
CA GLY A 102 8.07 2.13 -6.35
C GLY A 102 7.46 2.33 -4.97
N GLN A 103 8.21 1.94 -3.94
CA GLN A 103 7.83 2.14 -2.55
C GLN A 103 7.47 3.61 -2.28
N GLN A 104 6.29 3.85 -1.69
CA GLN A 104 5.74 5.21 -1.58
C GLN A 104 6.60 6.14 -0.73
N HIS A 105 6.39 7.44 -0.93
CA HIS A 105 6.97 8.56 -0.19
C HIS A 105 8.50 8.76 -0.30
N GLY A 106 9.27 7.72 -0.61
CA GLY A 106 10.74 7.81 -0.71
C GLY A 106 11.19 8.72 -1.86
N THR A 107 12.22 9.53 -1.62
CA THR A 107 12.63 10.61 -2.54
C THR A 107 14.03 10.44 -3.11
N VAL A 108 14.19 10.80 -4.39
CA VAL A 108 15.48 10.85 -5.10
C VAL A 108 15.79 12.30 -5.46
N TYR A 109 17.04 12.70 -5.26
CA TYR A 109 17.54 14.06 -5.47
C TYR A 109 18.61 14.02 -6.56
N TRP A 110 18.23 14.41 -7.78
CA TRP A 110 19.12 14.40 -8.93
C TRP A 110 20.03 15.63 -8.92
N SER A 111 21.33 15.42 -9.12
CA SER A 111 22.31 16.51 -9.15
C SER A 111 22.18 17.35 -10.42
N ARG A 112 22.62 18.62 -10.37
CA ARG A 112 22.77 19.47 -11.55
C ARG A 112 23.52 18.75 -12.68
N GLY A 113 22.95 18.72 -13.88
CA GLY A 113 23.48 18.03 -15.06
C GLY A 113 23.08 16.55 -15.20
N ALA A 114 22.37 15.95 -14.23
CA ALA A 114 21.92 14.56 -14.33
C ALA A 114 20.93 14.35 -15.50
N ARG A 115 20.13 15.37 -15.86
CA ARG A 115 19.27 15.31 -17.06
C ARG A 115 20.06 15.03 -18.33
N SER A 116 21.20 15.69 -18.49
CA SER A 116 22.10 15.48 -19.64
C SER A 116 22.73 14.10 -19.63
N SER A 117 22.81 13.43 -18.48
CA SER A 117 23.35 12.07 -18.38
C SER A 117 22.29 11.02 -18.74
N LEU A 118 21.03 11.23 -18.34
CA LEU A 118 19.89 10.42 -18.77
C LEU A 118 19.65 10.49 -20.29
N GLN A 119 19.74 11.70 -20.87
CA GLN A 119 19.50 11.95 -22.30
C GLN A 119 20.65 11.51 -23.23
N ASN A 120 21.77 11.01 -22.69
CA ASN A 120 22.94 10.59 -23.46
C ASN A 120 23.49 9.24 -22.95
N LEU A 121 22.60 8.33 -22.52
CA LEU A 121 22.96 6.99 -22.07
C LEU A 121 23.52 6.13 -23.20
N ASP A 122 24.78 5.72 -23.07
CA ASP A 122 25.49 4.83 -24.01
C ASP A 122 25.08 3.36 -23.78
N PRO A 123 24.46 2.67 -24.78
CA PRO A 123 24.00 1.29 -24.66
C PRO A 123 25.12 0.27 -24.45
N ALA A 124 26.40 0.60 -24.69
CA ALA A 124 27.52 -0.28 -24.35
C ALA A 124 27.69 -0.43 -22.82
N HIS A 125 27.32 0.59 -22.03
CA HIS A 125 27.57 0.67 -20.59
C HIS A 125 26.32 0.38 -19.74
N PHE A 126 26.52 -0.08 -18.50
CA PHE A 126 25.43 -0.27 -17.52
C PHE A 126 24.91 1.06 -16.97
N LEU A 127 23.62 1.14 -16.60
CA LEU A 127 23.00 2.34 -16.05
C LEU A 127 23.70 2.80 -14.77
N HIS A 128 24.01 1.87 -13.85
CA HIS A 128 24.65 2.23 -12.56
C HIS A 128 26.09 2.75 -12.72
N ALA A 129 26.77 2.46 -13.82
CA ALA A 129 28.09 3.01 -14.11
C ALA A 129 27.98 4.47 -14.60
N GLN A 130 26.99 4.75 -15.44
CA GLN A 130 26.76 6.07 -16.04
C GLN A 130 26.13 7.06 -15.05
N LEU A 131 25.20 6.59 -14.21
CA LEU A 131 24.44 7.41 -13.26
C LEU A 131 25.10 7.52 -11.87
N ALA A 132 26.30 6.99 -11.67
CA ALA A 132 26.99 6.94 -10.37
C ALA A 132 27.16 8.31 -9.70
N SER A 133 27.32 9.39 -10.47
CA SER A 133 27.47 10.77 -10.01
C SER A 133 26.20 11.63 -10.13
N CYS A 134 25.07 11.05 -10.55
CA CYS A 134 23.84 11.80 -10.87
C CYS A 134 22.94 12.14 -9.67
N PHE A 135 23.38 11.89 -8.44
CA PHE A 135 22.58 12.05 -7.23
C PHE A 135 23.27 12.98 -6.23
N SER A 136 22.61 14.09 -5.88
CA SER A 136 23.09 15.01 -4.84
C SER A 136 22.95 14.43 -3.43
N ILE A 137 21.98 13.52 -3.24
CA ILE A 137 21.77 12.71 -2.04
C ILE A 137 21.90 11.24 -2.42
N ALA A 138 23.04 10.61 -2.11
CA ALA A 138 23.32 9.21 -2.46
C ALA A 138 22.51 8.17 -1.65
N GLN A 139 21.85 8.59 -0.57
CA GLN A 139 21.00 7.76 0.28
C GLN A 139 19.62 8.41 0.41
N SER A 140 18.68 7.94 -0.40
CA SER A 140 17.27 8.34 -0.38
C SER A 140 16.62 7.97 0.96
N PRO A 141 15.85 8.86 1.60
CA PRO A 141 14.94 8.46 2.68
C PRO A 141 13.83 7.58 2.09
N VAL A 142 13.30 6.66 2.89
CA VAL A 142 12.26 5.68 2.49
C VAL A 142 11.09 5.70 3.48
N TRP A 143 9.99 5.00 3.15
CA TRP A 143 8.74 5.01 3.93
C TRP A 143 8.86 4.62 5.42
N MET A 144 9.96 3.96 5.81
CA MET A 144 10.26 3.58 7.20
C MET A 144 10.94 4.68 8.03
N ASP A 145 11.31 5.81 7.43
CA ASP A 145 11.87 6.95 8.15
C ASP A 145 10.80 7.62 9.02
N ALA A 146 11.16 7.87 10.29
CA ALA A 146 10.30 8.56 11.25
C ALA A 146 11.08 9.65 12.02
N SER A 147 11.92 10.40 11.31
CA SER A 147 12.89 11.35 11.88
C SER A 147 12.53 12.85 11.72
N THR A 148 11.32 13.15 11.26
CA THR A 148 10.91 14.47 10.73
C THR A 148 9.67 15.09 11.41
N THR A 149 9.35 14.65 12.64
CA THR A 149 8.16 15.09 13.40
C THR A 149 8.04 16.62 13.54
N GLN A 150 9.16 17.35 13.50
CA GLN A 150 9.14 18.81 13.50
C GLN A 150 8.65 19.36 12.15
N GLN A 151 9.21 18.89 11.03
CA GLN A 151 8.83 19.33 9.69
C GLN A 151 7.36 18.98 9.36
N CYS A 152 6.82 17.89 9.93
CA CYS A 152 5.38 17.63 9.88
C CYS A 152 4.56 18.76 10.53
N ARG A 153 4.92 19.16 11.75
CA ARG A 153 4.25 20.27 12.47
C ARG A 153 4.42 21.61 11.78
N ASP A 154 5.57 21.84 11.16
CA ASP A 154 5.85 23.07 10.40
C ASP A 154 4.90 23.17 9.18
N LEU A 155 4.72 22.06 8.43
CA LEU A 155 3.77 21.97 7.32
C LEU A 155 2.31 22.08 7.77
N GLU A 156 1.93 21.44 8.89
CA GLU A 156 0.59 21.57 9.47
C GLU A 156 0.30 23.01 9.90
N HIS A 157 1.21 23.64 10.63
CA HIS A 157 1.09 25.03 11.07
C HIS A 157 1.01 25.99 9.88
N ALA A 158 1.79 25.76 8.82
CA ALA A 158 1.80 26.61 7.63
C ALA A 158 0.42 26.75 6.96
N VAL A 159 -0.44 25.72 6.99
CA VAL A 159 -1.81 25.78 6.46
C VAL A 159 -2.90 25.94 7.52
N GLY A 160 -2.54 26.15 8.80
CA GLY A 160 -3.48 26.41 9.89
C GLY A 160 -3.95 25.18 10.68
N GLY A 161 -3.31 24.03 10.53
CA GLY A 161 -3.49 22.85 11.39
C GLY A 161 -3.54 21.52 10.64
N ALA A 162 -3.41 20.42 11.38
CA ALA A 162 -3.42 19.04 10.87
C ALA A 162 -4.67 18.71 10.05
N GLU A 163 -5.86 19.07 10.54
CA GLU A 163 -7.13 18.88 9.83
C GLU A 163 -7.14 19.64 8.49
N LYS A 164 -6.54 20.84 8.43
CA LYS A 164 -6.48 21.62 7.20
C LYS A 164 -5.47 21.05 6.20
N LEU A 165 -4.36 20.49 6.69
CA LEU A 165 -3.43 19.72 5.86
C LEU A 165 -4.09 18.46 5.28
N ALA A 166 -4.95 17.79 6.06
CA ALA A 166 -5.72 16.62 5.60
C ALA A 166 -6.80 17.00 4.57
N ASP A 167 -7.48 18.13 4.75
CA ASP A 167 -8.44 18.66 3.78
C ASP A 167 -7.80 18.97 2.42
N ILE A 168 -6.58 19.50 2.41
CA ILE A 168 -5.83 19.84 1.19
C ILE A 168 -5.21 18.58 0.57
N THR A 169 -4.46 17.82 1.36
CA THR A 169 -3.53 16.78 0.86
C THR A 169 -3.99 15.34 1.07
N GLY A 170 -5.14 15.13 1.71
CA GLY A 170 -5.65 13.80 2.05
C GLY A 170 -4.96 13.12 3.22
N SER A 171 -4.07 13.80 3.95
CA SER A 171 -3.42 13.29 5.17
C SER A 171 -3.01 14.43 6.11
N VAL A 172 -2.99 14.15 7.41
CA VAL A 172 -2.25 14.95 8.40
C VAL A 172 -0.73 14.83 8.17
N GLY A 173 0.11 15.48 8.98
CA GLY A 173 1.56 15.35 8.88
C GLY A 173 2.03 13.97 9.35
N TYR A 174 2.68 13.21 8.47
CA TYR A 174 3.31 11.92 8.80
C TYR A 174 4.79 11.96 8.40
N GLU A 175 5.68 11.49 9.28
CA GLU A 175 7.14 11.70 9.11
C GLU A 175 7.71 11.15 7.80
N ARG A 176 7.18 10.04 7.32
CA ARG A 176 7.61 9.40 6.08
C ARG A 176 7.22 10.18 4.82
N PHE A 177 6.22 11.08 4.89
CA PHE A 177 5.71 11.79 3.72
C PHE A 177 6.75 12.75 3.15
N SER A 178 6.79 12.82 1.82
CA SER A 178 7.93 13.37 1.09
C SER A 178 8.22 14.84 1.40
N GLY A 179 7.21 15.68 1.66
CA GLY A 179 7.41 17.08 2.07
C GLY A 179 8.23 17.21 3.35
N ALA A 180 7.93 16.43 4.38
CA ALA A 180 8.68 16.45 5.63
C ALA A 180 10.15 16.00 5.45
N GLN A 181 10.37 14.99 4.60
CA GLN A 181 11.71 14.50 4.25
C GLN A 181 12.51 15.49 3.38
N ILE A 182 11.88 16.11 2.39
CA ILE A 182 12.46 17.18 1.57
C ILE A 182 12.84 18.38 2.43
N SER A 183 11.95 18.81 3.33
CA SER A 183 12.22 19.91 4.26
C SER A 183 13.39 19.61 5.20
N LYS A 184 13.46 18.40 5.79
CA LYS A 184 14.64 17.97 6.58
C LYS A 184 15.92 18.02 5.76
N ILE A 185 15.91 17.59 4.49
CA ILE A 185 17.11 17.62 3.64
C ILE A 185 17.50 19.06 3.25
N ALA A 186 16.55 19.94 2.93
CA ALA A 186 16.83 21.36 2.69
C ALA A 186 17.44 22.05 3.94
N GLN A 187 16.91 21.75 5.13
CA GLN A 187 17.38 22.32 6.40
C GLN A 187 18.75 21.77 6.84
N THR A 188 18.99 20.46 6.71
CA THR A 188 20.19 19.79 7.24
C THR A 188 21.32 19.59 6.22
N LYS A 189 21.01 19.66 4.92
CA LYS A 189 21.95 19.43 3.81
C LYS A 189 21.74 20.49 2.70
N PRO A 190 21.87 21.81 3.00
CA PRO A 190 21.57 22.88 2.05
C PRO A 190 22.41 22.81 0.78
N GLY A 191 23.73 22.64 0.86
CA GLY A 191 24.60 22.53 -0.33
C GLY A 191 24.19 21.40 -1.31
N PRO A 192 23.95 20.16 -0.84
CA PRO A 192 23.33 19.11 -1.64
C PRO A 192 21.96 19.48 -2.23
N TYR A 193 21.10 20.17 -1.48
CA TYR A 193 19.78 20.62 -1.96
C TYR A 193 19.88 21.74 -3.03
N GLU A 194 20.83 22.66 -2.88
CA GLU A 194 21.19 23.68 -3.88
C GLU A 194 21.75 23.03 -5.16
N ASN A 195 22.52 21.95 -5.02
CA ASN A 195 23.00 21.14 -6.13
C ASN A 195 21.93 20.19 -6.71
N THR A 196 20.69 20.22 -6.21
CA THR A 196 19.59 19.39 -6.73
C THR A 196 18.81 20.14 -7.81
N GLU A 197 18.75 19.60 -9.03
CA GLU A 197 17.95 20.17 -10.13
C GLU A 197 16.55 19.55 -10.24
N ARG A 198 16.39 18.29 -9.81
CA ARG A 198 15.13 17.53 -9.86
C ARG A 198 14.95 16.70 -8.60
N ILE A 199 13.73 16.64 -8.09
CA ILE A 199 13.31 15.72 -7.03
C ILE A 199 12.24 14.79 -7.59
N SER A 200 12.42 13.49 -7.39
CA SER A 200 11.50 12.43 -7.80
C SER A 200 11.02 11.63 -6.60
N LEU A 201 9.85 10.99 -6.70
CA LEU A 201 9.50 9.83 -5.88
C LEU A 201 10.21 8.58 -6.43
N VAL A 202 10.30 7.47 -5.68
CA VAL A 202 10.89 6.22 -6.21
C VAL A 202 10.19 5.77 -7.50
N SER A 203 8.87 5.96 -7.58
CA SER A 203 8.04 5.74 -8.77
C SER A 203 8.50 6.57 -9.99
N SER A 204 8.50 7.91 -9.88
CA SER A 204 8.91 8.78 -11.00
C SER A 204 10.41 8.73 -11.29
N PHE A 205 11.25 8.39 -10.31
CA PHE A 205 12.67 8.06 -10.50
C PHE A 205 12.81 6.84 -11.42
N ALA A 206 12.16 5.72 -11.09
CA ALA A 206 12.19 4.50 -11.88
C ALA A 206 11.66 4.73 -13.30
N CYS A 207 10.58 5.51 -13.44
CA CYS A 207 10.03 5.92 -14.72
C CYS A 207 11.03 6.74 -15.56
N SER A 208 11.79 7.65 -14.92
CA SER A 208 12.81 8.47 -15.59
C SER A 208 13.95 7.63 -16.17
N LEU A 209 14.30 6.50 -15.54
CA LEU A 209 15.33 5.58 -16.06
C LEU A 209 14.92 5.01 -17.43
N PHE A 210 13.65 4.65 -17.62
CA PHE A 210 13.14 4.12 -18.89
C PHE A 210 12.93 5.20 -19.96
N LEU A 211 12.58 6.41 -19.54
CA LEU A 211 12.31 7.55 -20.43
C LEU A 211 13.60 8.17 -20.99
N GLY A 212 14.74 8.07 -20.27
CA GLY A 212 15.95 8.82 -20.60
C GLY A 212 15.83 10.33 -20.33
N ASP A 213 14.77 10.73 -19.61
CA ASP A 213 14.52 12.10 -19.17
C ASP A 213 13.69 12.07 -17.89
N TYR A 214 13.54 13.20 -17.22
CA TYR A 214 12.77 13.30 -15.98
C TYR A 214 11.27 13.12 -16.19
N ALA A 215 10.76 11.97 -15.73
CA ALA A 215 9.33 11.74 -15.64
C ALA A 215 8.67 12.69 -14.62
N PRO A 216 7.40 13.08 -14.84
CA PRO A 216 6.57 13.74 -13.84
C PRO A 216 6.20 12.78 -12.70
N ILE A 217 5.67 13.35 -11.61
CA ILE A 217 5.02 12.58 -10.53
C ILE A 217 3.54 12.41 -10.90
N ASP A 218 2.96 11.22 -10.68
CA ASP A 218 1.53 11.01 -10.91
C ASP A 218 0.68 11.56 -9.76
N TRP A 219 -0.59 11.83 -10.02
CA TRP A 219 -1.52 12.33 -9.00
C TRP A 219 -1.69 11.38 -7.81
N SER A 220 -1.59 10.05 -8.01
CA SER A 220 -1.82 9.08 -6.93
C SER A 220 -0.65 9.05 -5.94
N ASP A 221 0.59 8.85 -6.39
CA ASP A 221 1.75 8.84 -5.49
C ASP A 221 2.11 10.25 -5.00
N GLY A 222 1.84 11.28 -5.81
CA GLY A 222 1.92 12.69 -5.42
C GLY A 222 1.01 13.06 -4.24
N SER A 223 -0.09 12.34 -4.04
CA SER A 223 -0.94 12.48 -2.84
C SER A 223 -0.18 12.08 -1.56
N GLY A 224 0.77 11.14 -1.65
CA GLY A 224 1.61 10.66 -0.55
C GLY A 224 2.70 11.63 -0.07
N MET A 225 2.63 12.91 -0.43
CA MET A 225 3.72 13.89 -0.21
C MET A 225 3.42 14.97 0.85
N ASN A 226 2.16 15.18 1.25
CA ASN A 226 1.69 16.40 1.95
C ASN A 226 2.00 17.71 1.17
N LEU A 227 2.04 17.65 -0.17
CA LEU A 227 2.30 18.81 -1.05
C LEU A 227 1.26 19.00 -2.17
N LEU A 228 0.64 17.91 -2.65
CA LEU A 228 -0.41 17.95 -3.67
C LEU A 228 -1.75 18.35 -3.03
N ASP A 229 -2.49 19.27 -3.65
CA ASP A 229 -3.91 19.45 -3.35
C ASP A 229 -4.71 18.39 -4.11
N ILE A 230 -5.33 17.45 -3.39
CA ILE A 230 -6.03 16.31 -3.98
C ILE A 230 -7.42 16.67 -4.57
N ASN A 231 -7.81 17.95 -4.49
CA ASN A 231 -9.04 18.50 -5.05
C ASN A 231 -8.76 19.19 -6.39
N THR A 232 -7.69 20.00 -6.48
CA THR A 232 -7.27 20.67 -7.72
C THR A 232 -6.33 19.85 -8.58
N LYS A 233 -5.73 18.78 -8.02
CA LYS A 233 -4.73 17.90 -8.67
C LYS A 233 -3.45 18.64 -9.09
N THR A 234 -3.12 19.71 -8.36
CA THR A 234 -1.92 20.55 -8.53
C THR A 234 -1.17 20.67 -7.19
N TRP A 235 0.09 21.09 -7.19
CA TRP A 235 0.78 21.40 -5.93
C TRP A 235 0.12 22.59 -5.21
N CYS A 236 0.10 22.55 -3.88
CA CYS A 236 -0.35 23.66 -3.03
C CYS A 236 0.82 24.64 -2.81
N PRO A 237 0.77 25.89 -3.32
CA PRO A 237 1.92 26.81 -3.26
C PRO A 237 2.42 27.10 -1.85
N GLN A 238 1.49 27.24 -0.90
CA GLN A 238 1.74 27.50 0.52
C GLN A 238 2.51 26.34 1.20
N LEU A 239 2.26 25.09 0.78
CA LEU A 239 2.98 23.92 1.28
C LEU A 239 4.34 23.76 0.60
N LEU A 240 4.48 24.13 -0.67
CA LEU A 240 5.79 24.18 -1.32
C LEU A 240 6.72 25.22 -0.67
N GLU A 241 6.22 26.43 -0.41
CA GLU A 241 6.95 27.52 0.23
C GLU A 241 7.38 27.18 1.66
N ALA A 242 6.48 26.58 2.46
CA ALA A 242 6.79 26.10 3.80
C ALA A 242 7.75 24.90 3.82
N CYS A 243 7.76 24.08 2.77
CA CYS A 243 8.59 22.88 2.68
C CYS A 243 10.06 23.23 2.40
N ALA A 244 10.35 23.85 1.25
CA ALA A 244 11.72 24.13 0.82
C ALA A 244 11.79 25.16 -0.35
N PRO A 245 12.86 25.96 -0.45
CA PRO A 245 13.02 26.93 -1.55
C PRO A 245 13.12 26.25 -2.92
N GLU A 246 12.65 26.93 -3.97
CA GLU A 246 12.62 26.47 -5.37
C GLU A 246 11.86 25.15 -5.64
N LEU A 247 11.11 24.61 -4.66
CA LEU A 247 10.62 23.23 -4.73
C LEU A 247 9.68 22.95 -5.91
N ALA A 248 8.86 23.93 -6.31
CA ALA A 248 8.01 23.85 -7.50
C ALA A 248 8.80 23.42 -8.76
N THR A 249 9.93 24.08 -9.02
CA THR A 249 10.80 23.80 -10.17
C THR A 249 11.43 22.41 -10.07
N LYS A 250 11.84 22.00 -8.86
CA LYS A 250 12.48 20.69 -8.62
C LYS A 250 11.49 19.53 -8.77
N LEU A 251 10.20 19.71 -8.45
CA LEU A 251 9.14 18.71 -8.65
C LEU A 251 8.54 18.75 -10.07
N GLY A 252 8.44 19.92 -10.70
CA GLY A 252 7.69 20.14 -11.94
C GLY A 252 6.20 19.78 -11.81
N GLU A 253 5.43 19.87 -12.89
CA GLU A 253 3.98 19.62 -12.80
C GLU A 253 3.62 18.13 -12.61
N PRO A 254 2.59 17.81 -11.81
CA PRO A 254 2.09 16.46 -11.61
C PRO A 254 1.05 16.08 -12.69
N VAL A 255 0.95 14.80 -13.03
CA VAL A 255 0.17 14.33 -14.21
C VAL A 255 -0.89 13.26 -13.89
N PRO A 256 -1.92 13.10 -14.76
CA PRO A 256 -2.87 11.99 -14.66
C PRO A 256 -2.20 10.62 -14.56
N CYS A 257 -2.75 9.76 -13.72
CA CYS A 257 -2.28 8.39 -13.43
C CYS A 257 -2.25 7.46 -14.66
N ASN A 258 -2.80 7.89 -15.81
CA ASN A 258 -2.88 7.18 -17.08
C ASN A 258 -2.11 7.87 -18.22
N THR A 259 -1.14 8.74 -17.90
CA THR A 259 -0.37 9.51 -18.89
C THR A 259 0.73 8.68 -19.57
N ASP A 260 0.72 8.69 -20.90
CA ASP A 260 1.81 8.26 -21.78
C ASP A 260 2.85 9.37 -21.91
N LEU A 261 4.12 9.04 -21.68
CA LEU A 261 5.23 10.00 -21.63
C LEU A 261 6.07 10.01 -22.92
N GLY A 262 5.90 9.04 -23.81
CA GLY A 262 6.76 8.85 -24.98
C GLY A 262 7.12 7.38 -25.22
N SER A 263 7.98 7.14 -26.21
CA SER A 263 8.63 5.84 -26.37
C SER A 263 9.75 5.66 -25.36
N VAL A 264 10.15 4.40 -25.12
CA VAL A 264 11.31 4.03 -24.31
C VAL A 264 12.61 4.59 -24.92
N HIS A 265 13.60 4.93 -24.07
CA HIS A 265 14.87 5.49 -24.52
C HIS A 265 15.66 4.50 -25.41
N GLU A 266 16.37 5.03 -26.41
CA GLU A 266 17.13 4.27 -27.43
C GLU A 266 18.15 3.31 -26.80
N TYR A 267 18.69 3.65 -25.62
CA TYR A 267 19.47 2.76 -24.75
C TYR A 267 18.89 1.35 -24.61
N TYR A 268 17.57 1.22 -24.39
CA TYR A 268 16.92 -0.08 -24.18
C TYR A 268 16.66 -0.81 -25.51
N VAL A 269 16.45 -0.06 -26.59
CA VAL A 269 16.33 -0.58 -27.96
C VAL A 269 17.64 -1.24 -28.37
N GLU A 270 18.76 -0.53 -28.28
CA GLU A 270 20.08 -1.06 -28.65
C GLU A 270 20.62 -2.12 -27.69
N ARG A 271 20.53 -1.91 -26.37
CA ARG A 271 21.17 -2.81 -25.38
C ARG A 271 20.39 -4.10 -25.13
N PHE A 272 19.07 -4.03 -25.16
CA PHE A 272 18.18 -5.13 -24.76
C PHE A 272 17.25 -5.61 -25.89
N GLY A 273 17.11 -4.88 -27.00
CA GLY A 273 16.19 -5.23 -28.08
C GLY A 273 14.74 -4.85 -27.80
N PHE A 274 14.50 -3.80 -27.01
CA PHE A 274 13.15 -3.25 -26.82
C PHE A 274 12.58 -2.75 -28.15
N ASN A 275 11.27 -2.95 -28.34
CA ASN A 275 10.52 -2.27 -29.40
C ASN A 275 10.67 -0.73 -29.29
N PRO A 276 11.10 -0.02 -30.36
CA PRO A 276 11.24 1.44 -30.34
C PRO A 276 9.90 2.19 -30.19
N GLU A 277 8.76 1.52 -30.42
CA GLU A 277 7.42 2.07 -30.18
C GLU A 277 6.86 1.69 -28.78
N CYS A 278 7.64 1.02 -27.92
CA CYS A 278 7.22 0.68 -26.56
C CYS A 278 6.97 1.94 -25.73
N ARG A 279 5.71 2.16 -25.31
CA ARG A 279 5.30 3.36 -24.59
C ARG A 279 5.68 3.33 -23.11
N VAL A 280 6.25 4.42 -22.59
CA VAL A 280 6.52 4.60 -21.16
C VAL A 280 5.31 5.29 -20.53
N VAL A 281 4.52 4.54 -19.78
CA VAL A 281 3.34 5.04 -19.06
C VAL A 281 3.75 5.38 -17.63
N VAL A 282 3.38 6.58 -17.15
CA VAL A 282 3.83 7.14 -15.86
C VAL A 282 3.70 6.14 -14.71
N PHE A 283 4.71 6.05 -13.85
CA PHE A 283 4.71 5.12 -12.71
C PHE A 283 3.90 5.71 -11.54
N THR A 284 3.47 4.87 -10.61
CA THR A 284 2.65 5.26 -9.43
C THR A 284 3.15 4.59 -8.15
N GLY A 285 2.52 4.83 -7.00
CA GLY A 285 2.92 4.25 -5.70
C GLY A 285 2.55 2.78 -5.55
N ASP A 286 3.24 2.03 -4.68
CA ASP A 286 3.05 0.56 -4.55
C ASP A 286 1.63 0.16 -4.13
N ASN A 287 1.00 0.92 -3.23
CA ASN A 287 -0.39 0.73 -2.82
C ASN A 287 -1.39 1.11 -3.94
N PRO A 288 -1.28 2.28 -4.62
CA PRO A 288 -2.01 2.55 -5.86
C PRO A 288 -1.87 1.46 -6.93
N SER A 289 -0.65 1.03 -7.25
CA SER A 289 -0.41 -0.02 -8.23
C SER A 289 -1.08 -1.32 -7.80
N SER A 290 -0.97 -1.69 -6.52
CA SER A 290 -1.64 -2.86 -5.96
C SER A 290 -3.17 -2.81 -6.08
N MET A 291 -3.80 -1.64 -5.92
CA MET A 291 -5.23 -1.45 -6.18
C MET A 291 -5.60 -1.74 -7.65
N ALA A 292 -4.76 -1.33 -8.60
CA ALA A 292 -4.94 -1.63 -10.02
C ALA A 292 -4.71 -3.12 -10.35
N GLY A 293 -3.66 -3.74 -9.79
CA GLY A 293 -3.35 -5.16 -9.99
C GLY A 293 -4.40 -6.11 -9.38
N MET A 294 -5.03 -5.70 -8.28
CA MET A 294 -6.17 -6.39 -7.67
C MET A 294 -7.51 -6.10 -8.37
N LEU A 295 -7.55 -5.24 -9.39
CA LEU A 295 -8.77 -4.88 -10.13
C LEU A 295 -9.93 -4.47 -9.20
N LEU A 296 -9.66 -3.63 -8.19
CA LEU A 296 -10.65 -3.22 -7.19
C LEU A 296 -11.64 -2.20 -7.79
N LYS A 297 -12.92 -2.42 -7.56
CA LYS A 297 -14.04 -1.52 -7.91
C LYS A 297 -14.72 -0.98 -6.64
N GLU A 298 -15.63 -0.03 -6.81
CA GLU A 298 -16.52 0.41 -5.73
C GLU A 298 -17.24 -0.78 -5.08
N GLY A 299 -17.27 -0.79 -3.74
CA GLY A 299 -17.84 -1.87 -2.94
C GLY A 299 -16.92 -3.08 -2.70
N ASP A 300 -15.73 -3.15 -3.31
CA ASP A 300 -14.68 -4.08 -2.90
C ASP A 300 -13.85 -3.54 -1.72
N VAL A 301 -13.12 -4.45 -1.09
CA VAL A 301 -12.12 -4.17 -0.06
C VAL A 301 -10.84 -4.95 -0.40
N ALA A 302 -9.66 -4.40 -0.14
CA ALA A 302 -8.45 -5.22 -0.03
C ALA A 302 -7.74 -5.03 1.31
N ILE A 303 -7.05 -6.09 1.75
CA ILE A 303 -6.28 -6.11 3.00
C ILE A 303 -4.91 -6.75 2.73
N SER A 304 -3.85 -5.98 2.94
CA SER A 304 -2.49 -6.52 3.08
C SER A 304 -2.26 -6.92 4.54
N LEU A 305 -1.86 -8.16 4.77
CA LEU A 305 -1.62 -8.78 6.07
C LEU A 305 -0.11 -9.00 6.28
N GLY A 306 0.58 -7.95 6.74
CA GLY A 306 2.03 -7.93 6.99
C GLY A 306 2.38 -7.53 8.42
N THR A 307 3.59 -6.99 8.62
CA THR A 307 4.08 -6.50 9.92
C THR A 307 3.13 -5.44 10.51
N SER A 308 2.73 -4.49 9.68
CA SER A 308 1.48 -3.73 9.81
C SER A 308 0.43 -4.37 8.88
N ASP A 309 -0.85 -4.23 9.19
CA ASP A 309 -1.92 -4.51 8.23
C ASP A 309 -2.35 -3.21 7.52
N THR A 310 -2.62 -3.26 6.22
CA THR A 310 -3.13 -2.11 5.45
C THR A 310 -4.45 -2.47 4.78
N LEU A 311 -5.49 -1.66 5.00
CA LEU A 311 -6.79 -1.76 4.35
C LEU A 311 -6.88 -0.75 3.21
N PHE A 312 -7.42 -1.18 2.07
CA PHE A 312 -7.59 -0.41 0.84
C PHE A 312 -9.08 -0.31 0.51
N LEU A 313 -9.57 0.90 0.23
CA LEU A 313 -10.96 1.14 -0.17
C LEU A 313 -10.99 2.08 -1.40
N PRO A 314 -11.47 1.62 -2.57
CA PRO A 314 -11.82 2.53 -3.68
C PRO A 314 -13.00 3.42 -3.27
N SER A 315 -12.98 4.70 -3.68
CA SER A 315 -14.10 5.62 -3.45
C SER A 315 -14.38 6.46 -4.71
N PRO A 316 -15.64 6.55 -5.18
CA PRO A 316 -15.99 7.39 -6.33
C PRO A 316 -16.01 8.89 -5.99
N SER A 317 -15.91 9.26 -4.71
CA SER A 317 -15.93 10.63 -4.21
C SER A 317 -14.91 10.84 -3.10
N LYS A 318 -14.58 12.12 -2.81
CA LYS A 318 -13.65 12.45 -1.74
C LYS A 318 -14.21 12.02 -0.38
N VAL A 319 -13.39 11.33 0.40
CA VAL A 319 -13.62 11.06 1.82
C VAL A 319 -12.93 12.16 2.65
N SER A 320 -13.56 12.67 3.70
CA SER A 320 -12.87 13.49 4.71
C SER A 320 -12.41 12.58 5.86
N LEU A 321 -11.15 12.75 6.29
CA LEU A 321 -10.50 11.87 7.27
C LEU A 321 -9.72 12.65 8.33
N PRO A 322 -9.98 12.42 9.63
CA PRO A 322 -9.11 12.92 10.70
C PRO A 322 -7.84 12.07 10.87
N GLN A 323 -7.86 10.80 10.43
CA GLN A 323 -6.75 9.84 10.54
C GLN A 323 -6.79 8.84 9.38
N GLY A 324 -5.64 8.45 8.84
CA GLY A 324 -5.52 7.65 7.62
C GLY A 324 -5.12 8.49 6.40
N HIS A 325 -5.21 7.91 5.21
CA HIS A 325 -4.74 8.55 3.98
C HIS A 325 -5.79 8.47 2.85
N VAL A 326 -6.08 9.60 2.21
CA VAL A 326 -6.86 9.70 0.97
C VAL A 326 -5.89 10.06 -0.16
N LEU A 327 -5.84 9.24 -1.21
CA LEU A 327 -5.03 9.47 -2.40
C LEU A 327 -5.95 9.57 -3.61
N ILE A 328 -5.53 10.28 -4.66
CA ILE A 328 -6.23 10.24 -5.96
C ILE A 328 -6.14 8.81 -6.52
N ASN A 329 -7.21 8.32 -7.14
CA ASN A 329 -7.26 6.94 -7.64
C ASN A 329 -6.33 6.74 -8.86
N PRO A 330 -5.59 5.63 -8.96
CA PRO A 330 -4.68 5.37 -10.08
C PRO A 330 -5.36 4.90 -11.38
N VAL A 331 -6.67 4.64 -11.36
CA VAL A 331 -7.44 4.09 -12.49
C VAL A 331 -8.70 4.92 -12.81
N LEU A 332 -9.37 5.48 -11.79
CA LEU A 332 -10.57 6.32 -11.94
C LEU A 332 -10.20 7.81 -11.95
N ASP A 333 -10.38 8.51 -13.07
CA ASP A 333 -9.87 9.87 -13.30
C ASP A 333 -10.29 10.92 -12.22
N ASP A 334 -11.50 10.81 -11.68
CA ASP A 334 -12.03 11.65 -10.58
C ASP A 334 -12.29 10.87 -9.28
N GLY A 335 -11.84 9.61 -9.21
CA GLY A 335 -11.98 8.78 -8.02
C GLY A 335 -10.87 9.03 -7.00
N TYR A 336 -11.07 8.48 -5.81
CA TYR A 336 -10.11 8.43 -4.73
C TYR A 336 -9.84 6.98 -4.30
N MET A 337 -8.82 6.79 -3.48
CA MET A 337 -8.59 5.58 -2.71
C MET A 337 -8.21 5.94 -1.28
N VAL A 338 -8.70 5.16 -0.33
CA VAL A 338 -8.33 5.30 1.09
C VAL A 338 -7.39 4.17 1.48
N LEU A 339 -6.31 4.53 2.18
CA LEU A 339 -5.43 3.60 2.90
C LEU A 339 -5.56 3.80 4.41
N LEU A 340 -5.91 2.73 5.11
CA LEU A 340 -5.97 2.69 6.57
C LEU A 340 -4.93 1.69 7.10
N CYS A 341 -3.93 2.21 7.81
CA CYS A 341 -2.80 1.44 8.33
C CYS A 341 -3.00 1.09 9.80
N PHE A 342 -2.83 -0.20 10.14
CA PHE A 342 -2.93 -0.74 11.49
C PHE A 342 -1.55 -1.29 11.90
N LYS A 343 -0.95 -0.73 12.95
CA LYS A 343 0.44 -0.97 13.35
C LYS A 343 0.67 -2.37 13.90
N ASN A 344 -0.31 -2.92 14.60
CA ASN A 344 -0.21 -4.20 15.29
C ASN A 344 -0.74 -5.34 14.39
N GLY A 345 0.06 -5.71 13.39
CA GLY A 345 -0.26 -6.73 12.37
C GLY A 345 0.28 -8.13 12.72
N SER A 346 1.26 -8.62 11.95
CA SER A 346 1.77 -10.01 12.07
C SER A 346 2.49 -10.27 13.38
N LEU A 347 3.31 -9.35 13.86
CA LEU A 347 4.11 -9.55 15.08
C LEU A 347 3.22 -9.81 16.31
N THR A 348 2.03 -9.21 16.35
CA THR A 348 1.03 -9.46 17.40
C THR A 348 0.37 -10.84 17.24
N ARG A 349 0.11 -11.27 16.00
CA ARG A 349 -0.33 -12.65 15.70
C ARG A 349 0.73 -13.68 16.06
N GLU A 350 2.01 -13.37 15.85
CA GLU A 350 3.16 -14.19 16.22
C GLU A 350 3.32 -14.26 17.75
N ARG A 351 3.24 -13.14 18.49
CA ARG A 351 3.26 -13.15 19.97
C ARG A 351 2.14 -14.00 20.56
N ILE A 352 0.92 -13.89 20.03
CA ILE A 352 -0.23 -14.68 20.52
C ILE A 352 -0.12 -16.15 20.09
N ARG A 353 0.43 -16.46 18.91
CA ARG A 353 0.83 -17.84 18.54
C ARG A 353 1.85 -18.42 19.52
N ASP A 354 2.86 -17.64 19.90
CA ASP A 354 3.95 -18.12 20.76
C ASP A 354 3.51 -18.33 22.22
N SER A 355 2.60 -17.47 22.71
CA SER A 355 2.08 -17.54 24.08
C SER A 355 0.83 -18.41 24.25
N CYS A 356 0.04 -18.65 23.20
CA CYS A 356 -1.24 -19.39 23.28
C CYS A 356 -1.31 -20.64 22.36
N ALA A 357 -0.39 -20.82 21.41
CA ALA A 357 -0.45 -21.89 20.40
C ALA A 357 0.88 -22.66 20.22
N GLU A 358 1.67 -22.78 21.28
CA GLU A 358 2.89 -23.60 21.31
C GLU A 358 3.96 -23.14 20.28
N GLY A 359 3.88 -21.91 19.78
CA GLY A 359 4.74 -21.38 18.72
C GLY A 359 4.40 -21.84 17.31
N THR A 360 3.28 -22.56 17.12
CA THR A 360 2.93 -23.20 15.84
C THR A 360 1.67 -22.59 15.21
N TRP A 361 1.70 -22.37 13.89
CA TRP A 361 0.50 -21.91 13.16
C TRP A 361 -0.55 -23.01 13.05
N GLU A 362 -0.13 -24.27 13.10
CA GLU A 362 -0.96 -25.47 13.08
C GLU A 362 -1.88 -25.52 14.31
N THR A 363 -1.34 -25.28 15.51
CA THR A 363 -2.15 -25.18 16.73
C THR A 363 -2.95 -23.88 16.78
N PHE A 364 -2.42 -22.76 16.28
CA PHE A 364 -3.17 -21.49 16.18
C PHE A 364 -4.44 -21.68 15.35
N ASN A 365 -4.31 -22.30 14.17
CA ASN A 365 -5.42 -22.61 13.27
C ASN A 365 -6.39 -23.60 13.89
N ARG A 366 -5.90 -24.68 14.51
CA ARG A 366 -6.72 -25.65 15.26
C ARG A 366 -7.57 -24.98 16.34
N TYR A 367 -7.01 -24.03 17.09
CA TYR A 367 -7.72 -23.27 18.13
C TYR A 367 -8.68 -22.22 17.55
N LEU A 368 -8.36 -21.64 16.39
CA LEU A 368 -9.25 -20.73 15.68
C LEU A 368 -10.50 -21.48 15.15
N ASP A 369 -10.30 -22.66 14.54
CA ASP A 369 -11.36 -23.52 14.00
C ASP A 369 -12.22 -24.17 15.09
N SER A 370 -11.65 -24.49 16.27
CA SER A 370 -12.41 -25.06 17.39
C SER A 370 -13.25 -24.03 18.15
N THR A 371 -13.08 -22.73 17.89
CA THR A 371 -13.73 -21.66 18.64
C THR A 371 -14.84 -21.01 17.82
N PRO A 372 -16.10 -20.97 18.30
CA PRO A 372 -17.22 -20.45 17.53
C PRO A 372 -17.12 -18.94 17.28
N ARG A 373 -17.85 -18.48 16.25
CA ARG A 373 -18.05 -17.05 15.93
C ARG A 373 -18.49 -16.25 17.15
N GLY A 374 -18.00 -15.01 17.27
CA GLY A 374 -18.22 -14.17 18.44
C GLY A 374 -17.56 -14.68 19.73
N ASN A 375 -16.76 -15.76 19.70
CA ASN A 375 -15.87 -16.19 20.79
C ASN A 375 -16.59 -16.35 22.16
N PHE A 376 -17.79 -16.91 22.16
CA PHE A 376 -18.69 -17.00 23.33
C PHE A 376 -19.07 -15.66 24.00
N GLY A 377 -18.83 -14.54 23.32
CA GLY A 377 -18.99 -13.16 23.80
C GLY A 377 -17.69 -12.50 24.26
N ASN A 378 -16.54 -13.19 24.22
CA ASN A 378 -15.26 -12.66 24.68
C ASN A 378 -14.57 -11.81 23.59
N MET A 379 -14.28 -10.54 23.89
CA MET A 379 -13.65 -9.60 22.96
C MET A 379 -12.23 -9.23 23.41
N GLY A 380 -11.31 -9.05 22.46
CA GLY A 380 -9.94 -8.66 22.76
C GLY A 380 -9.37 -7.68 21.74
N ILE A 381 -8.48 -6.81 22.21
CA ILE A 381 -7.74 -5.84 21.42
C ILE A 381 -6.29 -5.88 21.93
N TYR A 382 -5.32 -6.01 21.03
CA TYR A 382 -3.94 -6.34 21.36
C TYR A 382 -3.01 -5.37 20.64
N TYR A 383 -2.35 -4.51 21.41
CA TYR A 383 -1.42 -3.51 20.89
C TYR A 383 -0.06 -3.66 21.56
N ASP A 384 0.94 -4.13 20.80
CA ASP A 384 2.33 -4.26 21.25
C ASP A 384 3.07 -2.91 21.16
N ALA A 385 2.68 -2.11 20.17
CA ALA A 385 3.13 -0.75 19.96
C ALA A 385 1.92 0.20 19.91
N GLN A 386 2.18 1.50 20.09
CA GLN A 386 1.21 2.57 19.89
C GLN A 386 0.49 2.40 18.54
N GLU A 387 -0.82 2.22 18.58
CA GLU A 387 -1.64 2.01 17.39
C GLU A 387 -1.94 3.35 16.70
N ILE A 388 -2.16 3.30 15.38
CA ILE A 388 -2.49 4.42 14.51
C ILE A 388 -4.02 4.56 14.41
N LEU A 389 -4.74 3.44 14.24
CA LEU A 389 -6.19 3.41 14.02
C LEU A 389 -6.90 2.42 14.96
N PRO A 390 -7.49 2.87 16.09
CA PRO A 390 -7.43 4.24 16.62
C PRO A 390 -6.05 4.57 17.20
N TRP A 391 -5.78 5.84 17.46
CA TRP A 391 -4.68 6.22 18.33
C TRP A 391 -4.90 5.67 19.75
N ALA A 392 -4.25 4.55 20.07
CA ALA A 392 -4.40 3.83 21.34
C ALA A 392 -3.04 3.32 21.85
N PRO A 393 -2.76 3.45 23.16
CA PRO A 393 -1.50 3.03 23.73
C PRO A 393 -1.33 1.50 23.73
N PRO A 394 -0.10 0.98 23.93
CA PRO A 394 0.14 -0.46 24.07
C PRO A 394 -0.65 -1.08 25.23
N GLY A 395 -1.17 -2.30 25.02
CA GLY A 395 -1.88 -3.10 26.00
C GLY A 395 -2.66 -4.27 25.39
N ASP A 396 -2.88 -5.30 26.20
CA ASP A 396 -3.87 -6.36 25.93
C ASP A 396 -5.18 -6.00 26.65
N TYR A 397 -6.18 -5.53 25.91
CA TYR A 397 -7.50 -5.17 26.43
C TYR A 397 -8.47 -6.33 26.19
N ARG A 398 -8.82 -7.07 27.25
CA ARG A 398 -9.74 -8.22 27.18
C ARG A 398 -11.04 -7.90 27.91
N TYR A 399 -12.16 -8.31 27.32
CA TYR A 399 -13.52 -8.16 27.86
C TYR A 399 -14.25 -9.48 27.78
N ASP A 400 -14.99 -9.84 28.83
CA ASP A 400 -15.84 -11.03 28.82
C ASP A 400 -17.21 -10.76 28.14
N LYS A 401 -18.02 -11.82 28.04
CA LYS A 401 -19.40 -11.77 27.53
C LYS A 401 -20.38 -10.88 28.32
N ALA A 402 -19.97 -10.31 29.46
CA ALA A 402 -20.71 -9.29 30.22
C ALA A 402 -20.10 -7.89 30.02
N HIS A 403 -19.21 -7.75 29.03
CA HIS A 403 -18.40 -6.57 28.73
C HIS A 403 -17.52 -6.10 29.91
N SER A 404 -17.23 -6.99 30.87
CA SER A 404 -16.39 -6.69 32.01
C SER A 404 -14.91 -6.88 31.65
N PRO A 405 -14.02 -5.93 31.99
CA PRO A 405 -12.59 -6.11 31.76
C PRO A 405 -12.03 -7.32 32.53
N VAL A 406 -11.26 -8.16 31.85
CA VAL A 406 -10.60 -9.34 32.45
C VAL A 406 -9.09 -9.30 32.19
N THR A 407 -8.29 -9.85 33.12
CA THR A 407 -6.83 -9.88 32.97
C THR A 407 -6.34 -10.98 32.03
N LYS A 408 -7.14 -12.05 31.88
CA LYS A 408 -6.90 -13.19 30.98
C LYS A 408 -8.22 -13.90 30.69
N PHE A 409 -8.31 -14.65 29.60
CA PHE A 409 -9.38 -15.64 29.41
C PHE A 409 -9.10 -16.94 30.17
N SER A 410 -10.08 -17.84 30.22
CA SER A 410 -9.97 -19.15 30.87
C SER A 410 -9.24 -20.20 30.04
N ALA A 411 -9.13 -19.99 28.72
CA ALA A 411 -8.59 -20.95 27.76
C ALA A 411 -7.88 -20.21 26.60
N PRO A 412 -6.72 -20.68 26.13
CA PRO A 412 -5.86 -19.95 25.19
C PRO A 412 -6.48 -19.72 23.80
N GLU A 413 -7.37 -20.61 23.37
CA GLU A 413 -8.13 -20.46 22.12
C GLU A 413 -9.01 -19.21 22.10
N SER A 414 -9.46 -18.74 23.27
CA SER A 414 -10.22 -17.49 23.38
C SER A 414 -9.37 -16.25 23.11
N ASP A 415 -8.07 -16.26 23.46
CA ASP A 415 -7.14 -15.15 23.15
C ASP A 415 -6.82 -15.10 21.65
N ILE A 416 -6.62 -16.27 21.02
CA ILE A 416 -6.38 -16.41 19.57
C ILE A 416 -7.59 -15.92 18.77
N ARG A 417 -8.80 -16.38 19.10
CA ARG A 417 -10.03 -15.95 18.42
C ARG A 417 -10.33 -14.47 18.67
N ALA A 418 -10.12 -13.98 19.89
CA ALA A 418 -10.30 -12.57 20.25
C ALA A 418 -9.37 -11.64 19.46
N LEU A 419 -8.09 -12.00 19.29
CA LEU A 419 -7.15 -11.24 18.47
C LEU A 419 -7.64 -11.11 17.02
N VAL A 420 -8.02 -12.23 16.41
CA VAL A 420 -8.39 -12.26 14.99
C VAL A 420 -9.71 -11.55 14.74
N GLU A 421 -10.74 -11.77 15.56
CA GLU A 421 -11.98 -11.00 15.46
C GLU A 421 -11.72 -9.52 15.73
N GLY A 422 -10.92 -9.15 16.74
CA GLY A 422 -10.56 -7.76 17.02
C GLY A 422 -9.86 -7.07 15.85
N GLN A 423 -8.85 -7.71 15.26
CA GLN A 423 -8.10 -7.17 14.12
C GLN A 423 -8.96 -6.98 12.86
N PHE A 424 -10.00 -7.79 12.63
CA PHE A 424 -10.91 -7.64 11.48
C PHE A 424 -12.13 -6.75 11.78
N LEU A 425 -12.70 -6.81 12.98
CA LEU A 425 -13.77 -5.91 13.42
C LEU A 425 -13.29 -4.45 13.43
N ALA A 426 -12.07 -4.18 13.89
CA ALA A 426 -11.49 -2.84 13.82
C ALA A 426 -11.45 -2.33 12.36
N LYS A 427 -10.88 -3.12 11.43
CA LYS A 427 -10.83 -2.79 10.00
C LYS A 427 -12.22 -2.51 9.42
N ARG A 428 -13.21 -3.37 9.71
CA ARG A 428 -14.61 -3.21 9.26
C ARG A 428 -15.24 -1.93 9.83
N VAL A 429 -15.14 -1.70 11.15
CA VAL A 429 -15.73 -0.54 11.83
C VAL A 429 -15.12 0.77 11.32
N PHE A 430 -13.82 0.80 11.04
CA PHE A 430 -13.23 1.96 10.38
C PHE A 430 -13.76 2.13 8.95
N ALA A 431 -13.77 1.09 8.12
CA ALA A 431 -14.32 1.17 6.76
C ALA A 431 -15.76 1.73 6.76
N GLU A 432 -16.65 1.18 7.58
CA GLU A 432 -18.06 1.59 7.66
C GLU A 432 -18.22 3.05 8.12
N ARG A 433 -17.33 3.56 8.99
CA ARG A 433 -17.31 4.99 9.35
C ARG A 433 -16.95 5.90 8.18
N LEU A 434 -16.25 5.40 7.17
CA LEU A 434 -15.86 6.16 5.97
C LEU A 434 -16.90 6.11 4.85
N GLY A 435 -18.08 5.55 5.12
CA GLY A 435 -19.13 5.37 4.13
C GLY A 435 -19.05 4.06 3.34
N PHE A 436 -18.07 3.18 3.58
CA PHE A 436 -18.10 1.83 3.01
C PHE A 436 -19.39 1.11 3.41
N ARG A 437 -20.10 0.57 2.43
CA ARG A 437 -21.27 -0.27 2.64
C ARG A 437 -21.06 -1.56 1.88
N MET A 438 -21.20 -2.69 2.57
CA MET A 438 -21.26 -3.99 1.90
C MET A 438 -22.46 -4.03 0.95
N CYS A 439 -22.27 -4.64 -0.21
CA CYS A 439 -23.35 -4.95 -1.14
C CYS A 439 -23.26 -6.41 -1.60
N ALA A 440 -24.26 -6.90 -2.33
CA ALA A 440 -24.28 -8.27 -2.85
C ALA A 440 -23.14 -8.60 -3.83
N SER A 441 -22.34 -7.60 -4.25
CA SER A 441 -21.17 -7.77 -5.14
C SER A 441 -19.82 -7.44 -4.50
N THR A 442 -19.78 -7.19 -3.18
CA THR A 442 -18.55 -6.94 -2.41
C THR A 442 -17.62 -8.14 -2.48
N ARG A 443 -16.37 -7.91 -2.89
CA ARG A 443 -15.25 -8.86 -2.78
C ARG A 443 -14.25 -8.37 -1.75
N ILE A 444 -13.58 -9.30 -1.08
CA ILE A 444 -12.44 -8.99 -0.21
C ILE A 444 -11.19 -9.64 -0.82
N LEU A 445 -10.17 -8.85 -1.13
CA LEU A 445 -8.92 -9.35 -1.69
C LEU A 445 -7.80 -9.29 -0.63
N ALA A 446 -7.28 -10.46 -0.25
CA ALA A 446 -6.24 -10.59 0.76
C ALA A 446 -4.85 -10.77 0.10
N THR A 447 -3.86 -10.06 0.62
CA THR A 447 -2.45 -10.16 0.20
C THR A 447 -1.51 -10.07 1.41
N GLY A 448 -0.20 -10.19 1.20
CA GLY A 448 0.81 -10.30 2.26
C GLY A 448 0.84 -11.67 2.94
N GLY A 449 1.80 -11.89 3.84
CA GLY A 449 2.08 -13.21 4.43
C GLY A 449 0.86 -13.87 5.11
N GLY A 450 0.00 -13.08 5.75
CA GLY A 450 -1.22 -13.58 6.38
C GLY A 450 -2.27 -14.15 5.41
N ALA A 451 -2.22 -13.78 4.12
CA ALA A 451 -3.14 -14.30 3.11
C ALA A 451 -2.92 -15.78 2.78
N SER A 452 -1.79 -16.36 3.19
CA SER A 452 -1.54 -17.82 3.10
C SER A 452 -2.35 -18.66 4.10
N ASN A 453 -2.96 -18.03 5.13
CA ASN A 453 -3.64 -18.74 6.20
C ASN A 453 -5.17 -18.78 5.97
N ALA A 454 -5.68 -19.90 5.46
CA ALA A 454 -7.10 -20.09 5.19
C ALA A 454 -8.01 -19.93 6.43
N CYS A 455 -7.58 -20.33 7.63
CA CYS A 455 -8.37 -20.16 8.86
C CYS A 455 -8.48 -18.68 9.23
N LEU A 456 -7.39 -17.91 9.07
CA LEU A 456 -7.40 -16.45 9.23
C LEU A 456 -8.33 -15.78 8.21
N LEU A 457 -8.29 -16.22 6.94
CA LEU A 457 -9.16 -15.70 5.88
C LEU A 457 -10.64 -16.10 6.06
N GLN A 458 -10.95 -17.23 6.68
CA GLN A 458 -12.34 -17.58 7.00
C GLN A 458 -12.93 -16.62 8.04
N VAL A 459 -12.16 -16.21 9.06
CA VAL A 459 -12.65 -15.21 10.02
C VAL A 459 -12.80 -13.84 9.36
N LEU A 460 -11.94 -13.48 8.40
CA LEU A 460 -12.14 -12.28 7.58
C LEU A 460 -13.45 -12.35 6.77
N ALA A 461 -13.70 -13.48 6.09
CA ALA A 461 -14.92 -13.73 5.32
C ALA A 461 -16.18 -13.69 6.19
N ASP A 462 -16.11 -14.24 7.41
CA ASP A 462 -17.20 -14.25 8.40
C ASP A 462 -17.47 -12.84 8.95
N ILE A 463 -16.43 -12.05 9.29
CA ILE A 463 -16.58 -10.70 9.87
C ILE A 463 -17.09 -9.68 8.84
N PHE A 464 -16.63 -9.77 7.59
CA PHE A 464 -17.11 -8.91 6.51
C PHE A 464 -18.30 -9.52 5.74
N ASN A 465 -18.75 -10.74 6.08
CA ASN A 465 -19.84 -11.49 5.42
C ASN A 465 -19.82 -11.32 3.89
N ALA A 466 -18.65 -11.56 3.30
CA ALA A 466 -18.39 -11.48 1.86
C ALA A 466 -17.26 -12.45 1.47
N PRO A 467 -17.21 -12.94 0.22
CA PRO A 467 -16.17 -13.88 -0.23
C PRO A 467 -14.77 -13.26 -0.18
N VAL A 468 -13.82 -14.02 0.36
CA VAL A 468 -12.39 -13.68 0.37
C VAL A 468 -11.65 -14.40 -0.75
N TYR A 469 -10.85 -13.62 -1.47
CA TYR A 469 -10.01 -14.05 -2.57
C TYR A 469 -8.54 -13.74 -2.30
N THR A 470 -7.64 -14.46 -2.96
CA THR A 470 -6.19 -14.20 -2.97
C THR A 470 -5.68 -14.10 -4.41
N LEU A 471 -4.48 -13.51 -4.58
CA LEU A 471 -3.73 -13.59 -5.84
C LEU A 471 -2.69 -14.72 -5.76
N ASP A 472 -2.62 -15.53 -6.80
CA ASP A 472 -1.67 -16.65 -6.89
C ASP A 472 -0.28 -16.20 -7.33
N GLY A 473 0.72 -16.41 -6.47
CA GLY A 473 2.15 -16.45 -6.79
C GLY A 473 2.83 -15.14 -7.25
N VAL A 474 2.06 -14.10 -7.60
CA VAL A 474 2.57 -12.86 -8.19
C VAL A 474 2.06 -11.65 -7.40
N ASP A 475 2.91 -10.63 -7.29
CA ASP A 475 2.64 -9.44 -6.50
C ASP A 475 1.57 -8.54 -7.15
N SER A 476 0.67 -7.95 -6.35
CA SER A 476 -0.30 -6.98 -6.83
C SER A 476 0.36 -5.72 -7.39
N ALA A 477 1.52 -5.33 -6.87
CA ALA A 477 2.18 -4.07 -7.20
C ALA A 477 2.76 -4.06 -8.63
N ASN A 478 3.44 -5.12 -9.06
CA ASN A 478 4.01 -5.20 -10.42
C ASN A 478 2.94 -5.58 -11.47
N LEU A 479 1.96 -6.44 -11.14
CA LEU A 479 0.79 -6.67 -11.99
C LEU A 479 0.03 -5.38 -12.29
N GLY A 480 -0.17 -4.53 -11.28
CA GLY A 480 -0.77 -3.21 -11.45
C GLY A 480 -0.02 -2.30 -12.41
N GLY A 481 1.32 -2.39 -12.45
CA GLY A 481 2.15 -1.72 -13.44
C GLY A 481 1.83 -2.19 -14.86
N ALA A 482 1.85 -3.50 -15.09
CA ALA A 482 1.56 -4.09 -16.40
C ALA A 482 0.13 -3.80 -16.87
N TYR A 483 -0.86 -3.87 -15.96
CA TYR A 483 -2.27 -3.60 -16.27
C TYR A 483 -2.51 -2.11 -16.59
N ARG A 484 -1.86 -1.19 -15.87
CA ARG A 484 -1.91 0.25 -16.18
C ARG A 484 -1.22 0.59 -17.50
N ALA A 485 -0.11 -0.08 -17.82
CA ALA A 485 0.56 0.05 -19.11
C ALA A 485 -0.39 -0.35 -20.27
N LYS A 486 -1.04 -1.51 -20.15
CA LYS A 486 -2.04 -1.97 -21.12
C LYS A 486 -3.24 -1.01 -21.23
N HIS A 487 -3.81 -0.60 -20.10
CA HIS A 487 -4.97 0.30 -20.08
C HIS A 487 -4.70 1.63 -20.80
N CYS A 488 -3.52 2.24 -20.57
CA CYS A 488 -3.10 3.44 -21.28
C CYS A 488 -2.92 3.18 -22.79
N TYR A 489 -2.22 2.10 -23.16
CA TYR A 489 -2.02 1.71 -24.56
C TYR A 489 -3.35 1.49 -25.31
N ASP A 490 -4.29 0.73 -24.74
CA ASP A 490 -5.62 0.50 -25.31
C ASP A 490 -6.41 1.82 -25.47
N CYS A 491 -6.28 2.75 -24.52
CA CYS A 491 -6.86 4.09 -24.60
C CYS A 491 -6.26 4.94 -25.73
N LEU A 492 -4.94 4.86 -25.96
CA LEU A 492 -4.27 5.54 -27.08
C LEU A 492 -4.74 4.98 -28.42
N GLN A 493 -4.73 3.65 -28.57
CA GLN A 493 -5.19 2.98 -29.80
C GLN A 493 -6.66 3.31 -30.11
N SER A 494 -7.51 3.35 -29.08
CA SER A 494 -8.92 3.74 -29.21
C SER A 494 -9.09 5.17 -29.71
N LYS A 495 -8.28 6.12 -29.20
CA LYS A 495 -8.28 7.53 -29.65
C LYS A 495 -7.77 7.65 -31.09
N GLN A 496 -6.69 6.95 -31.45
CA GLN A 496 -6.12 6.96 -32.81
C GLN A 496 -7.08 6.40 -33.86
N ASN A 497 -7.79 5.31 -33.56
CA ASN A 497 -8.80 4.74 -34.46
C ASN A 497 -9.98 5.70 -34.70
N GLN A 498 -10.42 6.43 -33.66
CA GLN A 498 -11.45 7.46 -33.77
C GLN A 498 -10.99 8.65 -34.63
N THR A 499 -9.75 9.14 -34.48
CA THR A 499 -9.24 10.25 -35.29
C THR A 499 -8.99 9.87 -36.75
N ASN A 500 -8.60 8.62 -37.01
CA ASN A 500 -8.26 8.14 -38.36
C ASN A 500 -9.49 7.77 -39.22
N GLY A 501 -10.71 8.00 -38.73
CA GLY A 501 -11.95 7.70 -39.46
C GLY A 501 -12.27 6.21 -39.57
N LEU A 502 -11.45 5.32 -38.97
CA LEU A 502 -11.80 3.92 -38.77
C LEU A 502 -12.84 3.81 -37.64
N SER A 503 -14.07 4.24 -37.95
CA SER A 503 -15.24 3.84 -37.19
C SER A 503 -15.51 2.36 -37.46
N THR A 504 -14.75 1.49 -36.79
CA THR A 504 -15.37 0.32 -36.18
C THR A 504 -16.56 0.87 -35.39
N LYS A 505 -17.78 0.55 -35.84
CA LYS A 505 -18.95 0.71 -34.97
C LYS A 505 -18.59 0.02 -33.66
N PRO A 506 -18.92 0.58 -32.48
CA PRO A 506 -18.87 -0.23 -31.28
C PRO A 506 -19.70 -1.48 -31.56
N GLU A 507 -19.12 -2.66 -31.35
CA GLU A 507 -19.93 -3.87 -31.21
C GLU A 507 -20.71 -3.72 -29.91
N THR A 508 -21.81 -2.97 -30.01
CA THR A 508 -22.92 -3.15 -29.11
C THR A 508 -23.30 -4.61 -29.24
N ASN A 509 -22.90 -5.43 -28.26
CA ASN A 509 -23.55 -6.68 -27.93
C ASN A 509 -24.98 -6.36 -27.46
N LYS A 510 -25.78 -5.86 -28.41
CA LYS A 510 -27.21 -6.10 -28.43
C LYS A 510 -27.32 -7.60 -28.48
N LEU A 511 -27.64 -8.20 -27.34
CA LEU A 511 -28.37 -9.46 -27.36
C LEU A 511 -29.59 -9.19 -28.24
N ASN A 512 -29.54 -9.71 -29.47
CA ASN A 512 -30.73 -9.89 -30.28
C ASN A 512 -31.55 -10.94 -29.54
N LEU A 513 -32.37 -10.46 -28.60
CA LEU A 513 -33.45 -11.22 -28.00
C LEU A 513 -34.42 -11.55 -29.13
N VAL A 514 -34.14 -12.65 -29.82
CA VAL A 514 -35.04 -13.33 -30.75
C VAL A 514 -36.20 -13.81 -29.91
N ASN A 515 -37.17 -12.92 -29.70
CA ASN A 515 -38.32 -13.12 -28.84
C ASN A 515 -39.17 -14.27 -29.41
N PRO A 516 -39.17 -15.49 -28.83
CA PRO A 516 -39.70 -16.67 -29.48
C PRO A 516 -41.21 -16.84 -29.22
N LEU A 517 -41.90 -15.73 -28.93
CA LEU A 517 -43.33 -15.68 -28.60
C LEU A 517 -44.01 -14.54 -29.39
N ASN A 518 -44.33 -14.83 -30.65
CA ASN A 518 -45.63 -14.47 -31.22
C ASN A 518 -45.88 -15.24 -32.52
N LYS A 519 -46.59 -16.36 -32.40
CA LYS A 519 -47.54 -16.81 -33.41
C LYS A 519 -48.90 -16.90 -32.74
N GLU A 520 -49.79 -15.98 -33.10
CA GLU A 520 -51.21 -16.23 -32.99
C GLU A 520 -51.57 -17.25 -34.08
N ASP A 521 -52.17 -18.38 -33.69
CA ASP A 521 -53.09 -19.11 -34.54
C ASP A 521 -54.33 -19.41 -33.70
N ARG A 522 -55.50 -19.09 -34.25
CA ARG A 522 -56.81 -19.15 -33.56
C ARG A 522 -57.40 -20.56 -33.69
N ILE A 523 -58.21 -21.01 -32.72
CA ILE A 523 -59.62 -21.48 -32.89
C ILE A 523 -60.15 -22.39 -31.75
N THR A 524 -61.36 -22.05 -31.27
CA THR A 524 -62.39 -22.82 -30.51
C THR A 524 -62.14 -23.42 -29.11
N ASP A 525 -63.07 -23.01 -28.23
CA ASP A 525 -63.92 -23.84 -27.37
C ASP A 525 -63.52 -24.25 -25.94
N SER A 526 -64.59 -24.58 -25.21
CA SER A 526 -64.77 -24.66 -23.75
C SER A 526 -65.62 -25.94 -23.46
N PRO A 527 -65.93 -26.38 -22.21
CA PRO A 527 -65.98 -25.60 -20.97
C PRO A 527 -65.45 -26.27 -19.68
N ASN A 528 -65.57 -25.47 -18.61
CA ASN A 528 -65.50 -25.78 -17.17
C ASN A 528 -66.28 -27.06 -16.76
N PRO A 529 -65.95 -27.73 -15.63
CA PRO A 529 -66.61 -27.34 -14.38
C PRO A 529 -65.79 -27.43 -13.06
N HIS A 530 -66.02 -26.40 -12.22
CA HIS A 530 -66.05 -26.36 -10.76
C HIS A 530 -65.69 -27.59 -9.89
N ALA A 531 -64.93 -27.33 -8.82
CA ALA A 531 -65.27 -27.75 -7.45
C ALA A 531 -64.68 -26.78 -6.39
N THR A 532 -65.46 -26.44 -5.36
CA THR A 532 -65.06 -25.57 -4.23
C THR A 532 -65.51 -26.21 -2.90
N ILE A 533 -64.66 -26.21 -1.86
CA ILE A 533 -64.94 -26.48 -0.42
C ILE A 533 -63.60 -26.24 0.32
N THR A 534 -63.38 -25.24 1.19
CA THR A 534 -63.98 -24.81 2.49
C THR A 534 -63.53 -25.58 3.75
N ASP A 535 -62.41 -25.11 4.33
CA ASP A 535 -62.27 -24.55 5.70
C ASP A 535 -62.49 -25.42 6.98
N LYS A 536 -61.85 -24.98 8.09
CA LYS A 536 -61.84 -25.48 9.49
C LYS A 536 -60.97 -26.72 9.77
N GLY A 537 -60.35 -26.90 10.95
CA GLY A 537 -60.17 -25.97 12.09
C GLY A 537 -59.71 -26.64 13.41
N THR A 538 -58.97 -25.89 14.26
CA THR A 538 -58.81 -26.01 15.74
C THR A 538 -58.24 -27.29 16.43
N SER A 539 -56.98 -27.16 16.91
CA SER A 539 -56.48 -27.30 18.30
C SER A 539 -56.27 -28.64 19.08
N THR A 540 -55.34 -28.55 20.06
CA THR A 540 -55.21 -29.24 21.39
C THR A 540 -54.49 -30.61 21.58
N GLU A 541 -53.22 -30.52 22.03
CA GLU A 541 -52.66 -31.04 23.31
C GLU A 541 -52.25 -32.52 23.59
N LEU A 542 -51.41 -32.66 24.63
CA LEU A 542 -51.08 -33.81 25.52
C LEU A 542 -50.00 -34.87 25.18
N SER A 543 -48.84 -34.64 25.82
CA SER A 543 -47.78 -35.52 26.36
C SER A 543 -47.94 -37.06 26.50
N LYS A 544 -46.79 -37.77 26.49
CA LYS A 544 -46.37 -38.70 27.57
C LYS A 544 -44.89 -39.15 27.54
N GLN A 545 -44.44 -39.74 28.65
CA GLN A 545 -43.07 -40.21 28.93
C GLN A 545 -42.88 -41.72 28.67
N SER A 546 -41.63 -42.18 28.62
CA SER A 546 -41.23 -43.54 29.05
C SER A 546 -39.80 -43.53 29.61
N GLN A 547 -39.38 -44.58 30.32
CA GLN A 547 -38.14 -44.63 31.12
C GLN A 547 -37.37 -45.95 30.98
N THR A 548 -36.03 -45.87 31.12
CA THR A 548 -35.10 -46.88 31.67
C THR A 548 -34.97 -48.26 30.95
N PRO A 549 -33.98 -49.12 31.29
CA PRO A 549 -32.91 -49.01 32.28
C PRO A 549 -31.45 -49.15 31.76
N ARG A 550 -30.48 -48.92 32.66
CA ARG A 550 -29.05 -49.24 32.49
C ARG A 550 -28.78 -50.75 32.60
N LEU A 551 -27.69 -51.22 32.00
CA LEU A 551 -26.91 -52.36 32.53
C LEU A 551 -25.41 -52.22 32.19
N SER A 552 -24.56 -52.65 33.11
CA SER A 552 -23.14 -52.99 32.95
C SER A 552 -22.84 -54.18 33.89
N PRO A 553 -21.77 -54.97 33.69
CA PRO A 553 -20.51 -54.66 34.41
C PRO A 553 -19.20 -55.22 33.80
N THR A 554 -18.04 -54.84 34.36
CA THR A 554 -16.72 -55.56 34.41
C THR A 554 -16.11 -56.21 33.14
N LYS A 555 -14.79 -56.17 32.90
CA LYS A 555 -13.71 -56.60 33.83
C LYS A 555 -12.32 -56.13 33.35
N GLN A 556 -11.33 -56.11 34.24
CA GLN A 556 -9.91 -55.92 33.91
C GLN A 556 -9.27 -57.21 33.39
N LEU A 557 -8.19 -57.09 32.61
CA LEU A 557 -7.05 -58.01 32.61
C LEU A 557 -5.81 -57.30 32.02
N ALA A 558 -4.61 -57.66 32.49
CA ALA A 558 -3.34 -57.13 32.01
C ALA A 558 -2.27 -58.23 32.07
N ASN A 559 -1.31 -58.23 31.12
CA ASN A 559 0.10 -58.58 31.39
C ASN A 559 1.06 -58.44 30.19
N GLN A 560 2.23 -57.88 30.48
CA GLN A 560 3.58 -58.30 30.08
C GLN A 560 4.03 -58.31 28.59
N SER A 561 4.75 -57.24 28.25
CA SER A 561 6.20 -57.23 27.96
C SER A 561 6.86 -58.21 26.97
N LYS A 562 7.69 -57.66 26.06
CA LYS A 562 8.94 -58.31 25.59
C LYS A 562 9.99 -57.34 25.05
N GLU A 563 11.25 -57.77 25.15
CA GLU A 563 12.53 -57.10 24.84
C GLU A 563 13.25 -57.83 23.68
N LEU A 564 14.28 -57.35 22.97
CA LEU A 564 15.15 -56.13 22.92
C LEU A 564 15.65 -56.06 21.41
N PRO A 565 16.74 -55.37 20.93
CA PRO A 565 17.80 -54.59 21.57
C PRO A 565 18.07 -53.18 20.96
N LYS A 566 19.16 -52.54 21.44
CA LYS A 566 19.64 -51.18 21.12
C LYS A 566 20.71 -51.18 20.02
N THR A 567 20.89 -50.05 19.32
CA THR A 567 22.22 -49.46 19.01
C THR A 567 22.15 -47.93 18.91
N ASN A 568 22.94 -47.24 19.73
CA ASN A 568 23.46 -45.88 19.51
C ASN A 568 24.94 -46.03 19.03
N PRO A 569 25.76 -45.00 18.72
CA PRO A 569 25.64 -43.58 19.10
C PRO A 569 25.91 -42.54 17.99
N PHE A 570 25.64 -41.27 18.30
CA PHE A 570 26.69 -40.23 18.41
C PHE A 570 26.20 -39.08 19.31
N SER A 571 27.13 -38.44 20.01
CA SER A 571 26.86 -37.36 20.97
C SER A 571 28.15 -36.55 21.19
N GLU A 572 28.05 -35.23 21.21
CA GLU A 572 29.08 -34.33 21.76
C GLU A 572 28.40 -33.36 22.73
N ASP A 573 29.09 -33.05 23.84
CA ASP A 573 28.50 -32.46 25.05
C ASP A 573 28.63 -30.94 25.13
N VAL A 574 27.76 -30.34 25.93
CA VAL A 574 27.83 -28.94 26.39
C VAL A 574 28.71 -28.85 27.64
N THR A 575 29.57 -27.83 27.72
CA THR A 575 30.23 -27.43 28.98
C THR A 575 29.87 -25.99 29.34
N HIS A 576 29.22 -25.81 30.50
CA HIS A 576 28.99 -24.51 31.16
C HIS A 576 29.98 -24.32 32.32
N GLU A 577 30.27 -23.05 32.66
CA GLU A 577 30.88 -22.45 33.88
C GLU A 577 31.78 -21.26 33.45
N ASN A 578 31.95 -20.12 34.16
CA ASN A 578 31.53 -19.71 35.51
C ASN A 578 31.21 -18.18 35.58
N ASP A 579 30.83 -17.69 36.76
CA ASP A 579 30.24 -16.38 37.08
C ASP A 579 31.15 -15.13 37.20
N VAL A 580 30.58 -13.94 36.89
CA VAL A 580 30.48 -12.66 37.68
C VAL A 580 31.73 -12.19 38.47
N PRO A 581 32.23 -10.92 38.32
CA PRO A 581 31.49 -9.74 38.82
C PRO A 581 31.65 -8.37 38.10
N GLU A 582 30.86 -7.40 38.56
CA GLU A 582 30.92 -5.97 38.23
C GLU A 582 32.18 -5.27 38.76
N SER A 583 32.57 -4.16 38.11
CA SER A 583 33.36 -3.11 38.77
C SER A 583 33.01 -1.71 38.24
N LYS A 584 32.63 -0.79 39.12
CA LYS A 584 32.66 0.65 38.85
C LYS A 584 34.06 1.17 39.20
N GLU A 585 34.65 1.99 38.33
CA GLU A 585 35.53 3.06 38.80
C GLU A 585 35.63 4.21 37.78
N SER A 586 36.31 5.29 38.15
CA SER A 586 36.34 6.55 37.42
C SER A 586 37.69 7.28 37.59
N LEU A 587 37.86 8.37 36.82
CA LEU A 587 38.92 9.39 36.90
C LEU A 587 40.20 9.23 36.04
N GLN A 588 40.48 10.33 35.33
CA GLN A 588 41.78 11.02 35.19
C GLN A 588 42.91 10.51 34.24
N SER A 589 42.95 11.18 33.06
CA SER A 589 44.08 12.01 32.55
C SER A 589 45.45 11.42 32.15
N ASN A 590 45.82 11.61 30.86
CA ASN A 590 47.03 12.30 30.30
C ASN A 590 48.48 11.95 30.79
N PRO A 591 49.57 12.43 30.11
CA PRO A 591 49.75 13.01 28.76
C PRO A 591 50.92 12.39 27.92
N PHE A 592 51.13 12.88 26.68
CA PHE A 592 52.41 13.09 25.94
C PHE A 592 52.02 13.88 24.64
N LEU A 593 52.60 14.99 24.16
CA LEU A 593 53.98 15.51 23.97
C LEU A 593 54.78 14.68 22.93
N GLU A 594 55.58 15.20 21.97
CA GLU A 594 55.98 16.54 21.44
C GLU A 594 56.66 16.31 20.05
N ASP A 595 56.77 17.20 19.05
CA ASP A 595 56.13 18.50 18.72
C ASP A 595 55.84 18.53 17.16
N THR A 596 56.28 19.35 16.17
CA THR A 596 57.10 20.59 16.01
C THR A 596 56.79 21.26 14.63
N ALA A 597 56.98 22.58 14.46
CA ALA A 597 57.02 23.29 13.17
C ALA A 597 58.11 24.40 13.14
N PRO A 598 58.64 24.80 11.96
CA PRO A 598 58.57 26.20 11.50
C PRO A 598 58.47 26.31 9.93
N SER A 599 58.50 27.43 9.20
CA SER A 599 58.89 28.86 9.40
C SER A 599 58.12 29.75 8.39
N SER A 600 57.39 30.82 8.76
CA SER A 600 57.81 32.25 8.85
C SER A 600 58.37 32.91 7.56
N GLU A 601 58.17 34.20 7.25
CA GLU A 601 57.62 35.35 8.03
C GLU A 601 56.35 35.96 7.34
N ASN A 602 56.00 37.25 7.17
CA ASN A 602 56.60 38.59 7.47
C ASN A 602 55.50 39.68 7.74
N ARG A 603 55.71 40.95 7.31
CA ARG A 603 55.04 42.20 7.77
C ARG A 603 54.42 43.00 6.57
N THR A 604 53.74 44.15 6.68
CA THR A 604 53.82 45.28 7.66
C THR A 604 52.53 46.15 7.70
N GLU A 605 52.45 47.08 8.66
CA GLU A 605 51.30 47.94 9.01
C GLU A 605 51.20 49.26 8.21
N SER A 606 50.03 49.94 8.29
CA SER A 606 49.93 51.42 8.47
C SER A 606 48.50 51.85 8.88
N SER A 607 48.32 53.04 9.44
CA SER A 607 47.03 53.55 9.97
C SER A 607 46.99 55.08 10.09
N GLN A 608 45.80 55.70 9.91
CA GLN A 608 45.27 57.00 10.43
C GLN A 608 44.09 57.52 9.54
N LYS A 609 42.89 57.84 10.10
CA LYS A 609 42.37 59.17 10.56
C LYS A 609 41.98 60.15 9.41
N ASP A 610 41.00 61.07 9.51
CA ASP A 610 40.20 61.62 10.64
C ASP A 610 38.81 62.16 10.18
N THR A 611 37.83 62.25 11.13
CA THR A 611 36.62 63.14 11.17
C THR A 611 35.56 63.12 10.02
N HIS A 612 34.30 63.59 10.16
CA HIS A 612 33.61 64.38 11.22
C HIS A 612 32.13 63.92 11.46
N SER A 613 31.33 64.77 12.13
CA SER A 613 29.98 64.53 12.71
C SER A 613 28.84 65.02 11.75
N SER A 614 27.53 65.04 12.06
CA SER A 614 26.81 65.06 13.37
C SER A 614 25.31 64.66 13.25
N ASP A 615 24.68 64.40 14.42
CA ASP A 615 23.29 64.74 14.84
C ASP A 615 22.07 64.23 14.03
N GLU A 616 20.87 63.96 14.60
CA GLU A 616 20.42 63.89 16.00
C GLU A 616 19.21 62.93 16.13
N ASN A 617 18.85 62.56 17.36
CA ASN A 617 17.64 61.81 17.75
C ASN A 617 17.07 62.54 18.98
N PRO A 618 15.74 62.64 19.24
CA PRO A 618 15.12 61.58 20.06
C PRO A 618 13.55 61.44 20.00
N SER A 619 13.03 60.41 20.69
CA SER A 619 11.88 60.39 21.66
C SER A 619 10.58 61.20 21.40
N THR A 620 9.36 60.84 21.87
CA THR A 620 8.73 59.69 22.59
C THR A 620 7.23 60.06 22.73
N GLN A 621 6.33 59.08 22.92
CA GLN A 621 5.45 58.96 24.11
C GLN A 621 4.27 58.00 23.90
N GLU A 622 3.78 57.46 25.01
CA GLU A 622 2.56 56.66 25.12
C GLU A 622 1.31 57.55 25.07
N ASN A 623 0.15 56.97 24.77
CA ASN A 623 -1.10 57.32 25.46
C ASN A 623 -2.11 56.17 25.38
N THR A 624 -2.98 56.08 26.40
CA THR A 624 -3.97 55.01 26.59
C THR A 624 -5.35 55.63 26.93
N VAL A 625 -6.39 54.80 27.01
CA VAL A 625 -7.69 55.03 27.72
C VAL A 625 -8.90 55.45 26.85
N ASN A 626 -9.85 54.49 26.72
CA ASN A 626 -11.31 54.64 26.55
C ASN A 626 -11.89 55.25 25.24
N SER A 627 -13.16 55.01 24.84
CA SER A 627 -14.30 54.33 25.50
C SER A 627 -15.32 53.69 24.52
N GLN A 628 -15.90 52.55 24.96
CA GLN A 628 -17.31 52.14 24.87
C GLN A 628 -18.09 51.97 23.52
N ASP A 629 -18.83 50.85 23.50
CA ASP A 629 -20.20 50.64 23.01
C ASP A 629 -20.60 50.98 21.55
N LYS A 630 -20.93 49.91 20.81
CA LYS A 630 -22.35 49.49 20.74
C LYS A 630 -22.58 48.06 20.26
N SER A 631 -23.59 47.43 20.84
CA SER A 631 -24.16 46.14 20.44
C SER A 631 -24.91 46.21 19.11
N LYS A 632 -24.95 45.10 18.38
CA LYS A 632 -26.04 44.79 17.44
C LYS A 632 -26.19 43.28 17.26
N THR A 633 -27.11 42.69 18.03
CA THR A 633 -27.76 41.43 17.67
C THR A 633 -28.46 41.58 16.32
N LYS A 634 -28.47 40.51 15.54
CA LYS A 634 -29.50 40.30 14.53
C LYS A 634 -29.67 38.81 14.26
N ASP A 635 -30.89 38.36 14.44
CA ASP A 635 -31.33 36.98 14.23
C ASP A 635 -31.38 36.67 12.72
N ILE A 636 -31.22 35.39 12.38
CA ILE A 636 -31.48 34.84 11.05
C ILE A 636 -32.30 33.57 11.28
N ASP A 637 -33.52 33.53 10.76
CA ASP A 637 -34.42 32.39 10.89
C ASP A 637 -33.89 31.16 10.15
N GLU A 638 -33.89 30.01 10.83
CA GLU A 638 -33.72 28.71 10.18
C GLU A 638 -35.00 28.36 9.39
N THR A 639 -34.87 28.00 8.12
CA THR A 639 -35.98 27.42 7.35
C THR A 639 -35.56 26.06 6.80
N VAL A 640 -36.01 24.99 7.46
CA VAL A 640 -35.67 23.59 7.09
C VAL A 640 -36.77 23.00 6.21
N GLU A 641 -36.55 22.97 4.89
CA GLU A 641 -37.38 22.17 3.99
C GLU A 641 -36.84 20.74 3.89
N SER A 642 -37.61 19.78 4.42
CA SER A 642 -37.29 18.34 4.34
C SER A 642 -38.03 17.69 3.18
N SER A 643 -37.32 17.37 2.10
CA SER A 643 -37.87 16.69 0.93
C SER A 643 -37.81 15.17 1.08
N GLN A 644 -38.96 14.56 1.37
CA GLN A 644 -39.11 13.10 1.31
C GLN A 644 -39.22 12.63 -0.16
N LEU A 645 -38.20 11.93 -0.66
CA LEU A 645 -38.33 11.09 -1.86
C LEU A 645 -38.62 9.64 -1.44
N LYS A 646 -39.45 8.97 -2.24
CA LYS A 646 -39.96 7.62 -1.95
C LYS A 646 -39.20 6.58 -2.76
N ASP A 647 -38.69 5.56 -2.07
CA ASP A 647 -38.18 4.36 -2.72
C ASP A 647 -39.26 3.66 -3.54
N SER A 648 -38.86 3.08 -4.67
CA SER A 648 -39.70 2.16 -5.44
C SER A 648 -38.87 0.99 -5.96
N ASN A 649 -38.75 -0.03 -5.11
CA ASN A 649 -38.08 -1.29 -5.46
C ASN A 649 -38.76 -1.96 -6.65
N ASN A 650 -37.95 -2.41 -7.62
CA ASN A 650 -38.42 -3.29 -8.69
C ASN A 650 -37.27 -4.17 -9.19
N GLU A 651 -36.84 -5.13 -8.37
CA GLU A 651 -35.75 -6.04 -8.70
C GLU A 651 -36.11 -6.95 -9.89
N LYS A 652 -35.24 -6.98 -10.91
CA LYS A 652 -35.20 -8.06 -11.91
C LYS A 652 -33.85 -8.76 -11.84
N VAL A 653 -33.84 -9.90 -11.16
CA VAL A 653 -32.65 -10.77 -11.05
C VAL A 653 -32.39 -11.45 -12.40
N ASN A 654 -31.55 -10.82 -13.22
CA ASN A 654 -30.93 -11.49 -14.37
C ASN A 654 -29.62 -12.14 -13.91
N LYS A 655 -29.55 -13.47 -13.96
CA LYS A 655 -28.26 -14.17 -13.89
C LYS A 655 -27.47 -13.88 -15.16
N LEU A 656 -26.45 -13.03 -15.06
CA LEU A 656 -25.39 -12.95 -16.05
C LEU A 656 -24.38 -14.08 -15.80
N ALA A 657 -23.82 -14.63 -16.87
CA ALA A 657 -22.74 -15.61 -16.78
C ALA A 657 -21.42 -14.88 -16.44
N GLU A 658 -20.58 -15.53 -15.64
CA GLU A 658 -19.23 -15.04 -15.34
C GLU A 658 -18.32 -15.25 -16.56
N PRO A 659 -17.51 -14.24 -16.95
CA PRO A 659 -16.43 -14.45 -17.92
C PRO A 659 -15.18 -14.99 -17.21
N ASP A 660 -14.54 -16.01 -17.79
CA ASP A 660 -13.31 -16.62 -17.25
C ASP A 660 -12.14 -15.60 -17.19
N PHE A 661 -11.78 -15.16 -15.98
CA PHE A 661 -10.63 -14.27 -15.74
C PHE A 661 -9.84 -14.67 -14.49
N PHE A 662 -8.68 -15.31 -14.72
CA PHE A 662 -7.55 -15.47 -13.80
C PHE A 662 -7.74 -16.31 -12.52
N PRO A 663 -6.64 -16.83 -11.92
CA PRO A 663 -6.68 -17.55 -10.65
C PRO A 663 -6.80 -16.56 -9.48
N ILE A 664 -7.91 -15.81 -9.47
CA ILE A 664 -8.38 -15.07 -8.29
C ILE A 664 -9.25 -16.05 -7.52
N HIS A 665 -8.62 -16.97 -6.79
CA HIS A 665 -9.32 -18.09 -6.15
C HIS A 665 -10.19 -17.64 -4.97
N ILE A 666 -11.45 -18.10 -4.93
CA ILE A 666 -12.29 -18.01 -3.73
C ILE A 666 -11.70 -18.96 -2.67
N MET A 667 -10.88 -18.42 -1.78
CA MET A 667 -10.28 -19.18 -0.68
C MET A 667 -11.31 -19.47 0.41
N CYS A 668 -12.20 -18.51 0.70
CA CYS A 668 -13.22 -18.64 1.73
C CYS A 668 -14.55 -18.02 1.27
N PRO A 669 -15.63 -18.79 1.07
CA PRO A 669 -16.97 -18.23 1.03
C PRO A 669 -17.36 -17.72 2.42
N ALA A 670 -18.19 -16.67 2.47
CA ALA A 670 -18.93 -16.35 3.68
C ALA A 670 -19.89 -17.52 3.99
N ARG A 671 -19.89 -17.98 5.24
CA ARG A 671 -20.55 -19.23 5.69
C ARG A 671 -21.77 -18.96 6.58
#